data_AF-A0A7C3D1S6-F1
#
_entry.id   AF-A0A7C3D1S6-F1
#
_cell.length_a   1.000
_cell.length_b   1.000
_cell.length_c   1.000
_cell.angle_alpha   90.00
_cell.angle_beta   90.00
_cell.angle_gamma   90.00
#
_symmetry.space_group_name_H-M   'P 1'
#
loop_
_entity.id
_entity.type
_entity.pdbx_description
1 polymer ?
#
loop_
_entity_poly.entity_id
_entity_poly.type
_entity_poly.pdbx_seq_one_letter_code
_entity_poly.pdbx_strand_id
1 'polypeptide(L)'
;FPTKLPFIKGKPGQAIWFRTSFVVPDSADGQAGLLAVTVDRQATVFCGDSTLGQINGRGELVLSPKLRARQKCELVLKCWNEENPTRLLGVWFVSRPQTHLRLQALEAETGALRGLPTMPVGTWKAALGDHPGAEKPEFDDSKWKTVKPDFRWQGRNTVAWVRGYVSRPQRFHGFSVADDSLWLDFGVDDTADVYMNGKRVAHGSGSLLLTLPPDFKSGKEVFIAARIVNFGGHGHFRHALLVSKNLTQLQAHANEFLDALRRCRTFLERVPQSNTGLIANFQTAVEKARKAVEKPGDFATAVRRLDEAQQALKPIEKELRVYPVYWCGPYLQNVGPDSITVMWETLVPSDGVVHVREKGTERFQKISADGKSKLHEVRIRDLKPDTDYEYWVQSGSLRSKLYHFHTAPDKVRPFRFAVWGDSRTDPFAHRMVVLQMARAKPEFAVNVGDVVGHGANWPSWALQYFLPMGDFAATVPTYISIGNHEYGGYGYGHRVQTFEYYVDQPGNEYYFSFNYAGSHFIVLDPNSPKDHDVPPGSPQYKWLLDDLNSEASQKANWRFVFFHEPPYSENWDLGGYYDGEELLREHVVPLLEKYHVTMVFSGHTHDYERGQWPKGNGPYYVITGGGGARLDDLKYKEWPQIDKTAFAYHFCILDVTPDSVDYRAVLPDGSTLDEVVIRK
;
A
#
# COMPACT_ATOMS: atom_id res chain seq x y z
N PHE A 1 -16.33 -0.72 -12.34
CA PHE A 1 -17.58 0.03 -12.55
C PHE A 1 -17.93 0.71 -11.25
N PRO A 2 -18.26 2.01 -11.21
CA PRO A 2 -18.84 2.61 -10.02
C PRO A 2 -20.35 2.33 -10.10
N THR A 3 -20.77 1.17 -9.62
CA THR A 3 -22.14 1.08 -9.11
C THR A 3 -22.12 1.86 -7.81
N LYS A 4 -23.01 2.85 -7.64
CA LYS A 4 -23.36 3.39 -6.32
C LYS A 4 -23.59 2.19 -5.41
N LEU A 5 -22.61 1.84 -4.59
CA LEU A 5 -22.83 0.90 -3.52
C LEU A 5 -23.31 1.79 -2.37
N PRO A 6 -24.62 1.83 -2.09
CA PRO A 6 -25.08 2.59 -0.95
C PRO A 6 -24.35 2.07 0.29
N PHE A 7 -23.82 2.99 1.09
CA PHE A 7 -23.33 2.66 2.41
C PHE A 7 -24.52 2.19 3.25
N ILE A 8 -24.65 0.88 3.44
CA ILE A 8 -25.69 0.29 4.30
C ILE A 8 -24.95 -0.34 5.49
N LYS A 9 -24.99 0.35 6.63
CA LYS A 9 -24.48 -0.18 7.91
C LYS A 9 -25.53 -1.12 8.50
N GLY A 10 -25.31 -2.43 8.40
CA GLY A 10 -26.20 -3.43 9.02
C GLY A 10 -26.00 -3.49 10.53
N LYS A 11 -27.03 -3.91 11.28
CA LYS A 11 -26.87 -4.22 12.71
C LYS A 11 -26.15 -5.58 12.87
N PRO A 12 -25.43 -5.81 13.98
CA PRO A 12 -24.90 -7.13 14.31
C PRO A 12 -25.97 -8.23 14.16
N GLY A 13 -25.61 -9.34 13.54
CA GLY A 13 -26.52 -10.48 13.29
C GLY A 13 -27.47 -10.33 12.10
N GLN A 14 -27.41 -9.23 11.33
CA GLN A 14 -28.22 -9.06 10.10
C GLN A 14 -27.42 -9.38 8.84
N ALA A 15 -28.05 -10.08 7.89
CA ALA A 15 -27.53 -10.22 6.54
C ALA A 15 -27.99 -9.05 5.65
N ILE A 16 -27.05 -8.39 4.99
CA ILE A 16 -27.33 -7.34 3.99
C ILE A 16 -27.15 -7.95 2.60
N TRP A 17 -28.14 -7.76 1.74
CA TRP A 17 -28.12 -8.24 0.37
C TRP A 17 -27.92 -7.08 -0.59
N PHE A 18 -26.89 -7.18 -1.42
CA PHE A 18 -26.64 -6.25 -2.51
C PHE A 18 -26.95 -6.96 -3.83
N ARG A 19 -27.63 -6.25 -4.74
CA ARG A 19 -27.85 -6.72 -6.11
C ARG A 19 -27.36 -5.66 -7.07
N THR A 20 -26.61 -6.08 -8.07
CA THR A 20 -26.16 -5.21 -9.16
C THR A 20 -26.08 -6.00 -10.45
N SER A 21 -26.02 -5.33 -11.59
CA SER A 21 -25.79 -5.98 -12.87
C SER A 21 -24.83 -5.17 -13.73
N PHE A 22 -24.12 -5.85 -14.62
CA PHE A 22 -23.28 -5.20 -15.61
C PHE A 22 -23.27 -5.99 -16.91
N VAL A 23 -22.78 -5.34 -17.96
CA VAL A 23 -22.62 -5.92 -19.29
C VAL A 23 -21.12 -6.04 -19.57
N VAL A 24 -20.68 -7.23 -19.98
CA VAL A 24 -19.28 -7.46 -20.36
C VAL A 24 -18.93 -6.57 -21.56
N PRO A 25 -17.91 -5.71 -21.46
CA PRO A 25 -17.53 -4.83 -22.56
C PRO A 25 -16.89 -5.62 -23.70
N ASP A 26 -17.04 -5.11 -24.94
CA ASP A 26 -16.49 -5.76 -26.14
C ASP A 26 -14.97 -5.97 -26.04
N SER A 27 -14.24 -5.09 -25.33
CA SER A 27 -12.80 -5.19 -25.09
C SER A 27 -12.37 -6.37 -24.20
N ALA A 28 -13.31 -6.98 -23.48
CA ALA A 28 -13.06 -8.12 -22.59
C ALA A 28 -13.45 -9.46 -23.22
N ASP A 29 -13.87 -9.49 -24.50
CA ASP A 29 -14.27 -10.72 -25.17
C ASP A 29 -13.14 -11.76 -25.17
N GLY A 30 -13.48 -13.00 -24.86
CA GLY A 30 -12.53 -14.11 -24.83
C GLY A 30 -11.52 -14.08 -23.66
N GLN A 31 -11.47 -13.02 -22.85
CA GLN A 31 -10.61 -12.93 -21.67
C GLN A 31 -11.18 -13.72 -20.49
N ALA A 32 -10.35 -14.03 -19.50
CA ALA A 32 -10.82 -14.49 -18.19
C ALA A 32 -11.45 -13.32 -17.44
N GLY A 33 -12.62 -13.55 -16.83
CA GLY A 33 -13.33 -12.58 -16.01
C GLY A 33 -13.21 -12.90 -14.53
N LEU A 34 -12.83 -11.90 -13.76
CA LEU A 34 -12.67 -11.92 -12.31
C LEU A 34 -13.58 -10.86 -11.67
N LEU A 35 -14.01 -11.13 -10.45
CA LEU A 35 -14.67 -10.17 -9.57
C LEU A 35 -13.80 -9.95 -8.34
N ALA A 36 -13.23 -8.76 -8.23
CA ALA A 36 -12.62 -8.30 -7.00
C ALA A 36 -13.73 -7.78 -6.07
N VAL A 37 -13.70 -8.20 -4.81
CA VAL A 37 -14.67 -7.81 -3.79
C VAL A 37 -13.91 -7.41 -2.53
N THR A 38 -14.26 -6.26 -1.96
CA THR A 38 -13.79 -5.83 -0.64
C THR A 38 -15.01 -5.66 0.28
N VAL A 39 -14.98 -6.35 1.41
CA VAL A 39 -15.94 -6.26 2.51
C VAL A 39 -15.18 -6.15 3.82
N ASP A 40 -15.78 -5.59 4.88
CA ASP A 40 -15.11 -5.52 6.18
C ASP A 40 -14.85 -6.91 6.80
N ARG A 41 -15.74 -7.87 6.50
CA ARG A 41 -15.76 -9.18 7.18
C ARG A 41 -15.96 -10.32 6.21
N GLN A 42 -17.19 -10.61 5.81
CA GLN A 42 -17.51 -11.74 4.94
C GLN A 42 -18.65 -11.41 3.97
N ALA A 43 -18.51 -11.90 2.73
CA ALA A 43 -19.62 -11.98 1.78
C ALA A 43 -19.61 -13.29 0.98
N THR A 44 -20.80 -13.82 0.74
CA THR A 44 -21.04 -14.85 -0.29
C THR A 44 -21.49 -14.15 -1.58
N VAL A 45 -20.85 -14.47 -2.70
CA VAL A 45 -21.09 -13.83 -4.00
C VAL A 45 -21.74 -14.83 -4.96
N PHE A 46 -22.78 -14.38 -5.65
CA PHE A 46 -23.54 -15.13 -6.63
C PHE A 46 -23.54 -14.39 -7.97
N CYS A 47 -23.59 -15.14 -9.07
CA CYS A 47 -23.85 -14.60 -10.41
C CYS A 47 -24.93 -15.45 -11.10
N GLY A 48 -26.10 -14.84 -11.39
CA GLY A 48 -27.30 -15.59 -11.75
C GLY A 48 -27.67 -16.58 -10.64
N ASP A 49 -27.88 -17.84 -10.99
CA ASP A 49 -28.21 -18.92 -10.05
C ASP A 49 -26.97 -19.62 -9.46
N SER A 50 -25.77 -19.23 -9.89
CA SER A 50 -24.51 -19.87 -9.48
C SER A 50 -23.87 -19.14 -8.29
N THR A 51 -23.41 -19.90 -7.30
CA THR A 51 -22.54 -19.38 -6.24
C THR A 51 -21.10 -19.30 -6.77
N LEU A 52 -20.50 -18.12 -6.76
CA LEU A 52 -19.10 -17.93 -7.17
C LEU A 52 -18.13 -18.26 -6.04
N GLY A 53 -18.49 -17.95 -4.79
CA GLY A 53 -17.67 -18.26 -3.62
C GLY A 53 -17.91 -17.33 -2.44
N GLN A 54 -17.09 -17.49 -1.41
CA GLN A 54 -17.05 -16.62 -0.23
C GLN A 54 -15.75 -15.82 -0.20
N ILE A 55 -15.84 -14.56 0.19
CA ILE A 55 -14.71 -13.67 0.43
C ILE A 55 -14.74 -13.23 1.89
N ASN A 56 -13.59 -13.32 2.56
CA ASN A 56 -13.37 -12.71 3.86
C ASN A 56 -12.42 -11.52 3.69
N GLY A 57 -12.86 -10.32 4.05
CA GLY A 57 -12.09 -9.10 3.78
C GLY A 57 -12.07 -8.77 2.28
N ARG A 58 -10.89 -8.88 1.67
CA ARG A 58 -10.67 -8.62 0.25
C ARG A 58 -10.26 -9.88 -0.49
N GLY A 59 -10.80 -10.09 -1.69
CA GLY A 59 -10.33 -11.15 -2.57
C GLY A 59 -10.93 -11.08 -3.98
N GLU A 60 -10.54 -12.04 -4.81
CA GLU A 60 -11.00 -12.17 -6.19
C GLU A 60 -11.70 -13.52 -6.38
N LEU A 61 -12.80 -13.52 -7.13
CA LEU A 61 -13.53 -14.72 -7.55
C LEU A 61 -13.54 -14.83 -9.06
N VAL A 62 -13.41 -16.05 -9.58
CA VAL A 62 -13.54 -16.28 -11.03
C VAL A 62 -15.01 -16.18 -11.41
N LEU A 63 -15.34 -15.16 -12.21
CA LEU A 63 -16.67 -15.00 -12.79
C LEU A 63 -16.86 -15.93 -13.99
N SER A 64 -15.88 -15.96 -14.89
CA SER A 64 -15.87 -16.84 -16.05
C SER A 64 -14.45 -17.07 -16.54
N PRO A 65 -14.05 -18.31 -16.88
CA PRO A 65 -12.74 -18.56 -17.49
C PRO A 65 -12.62 -17.99 -18.91
N LYS A 66 -13.75 -17.73 -19.56
CA LYS A 66 -13.82 -17.13 -20.90
C LYS A 66 -15.08 -16.29 -21.02
N LEU A 67 -14.91 -14.98 -20.96
CA LEU A 67 -15.96 -13.99 -21.12
C LEU A 67 -16.50 -13.97 -22.54
N ARG A 68 -17.77 -13.59 -22.67
CA ARG A 68 -18.42 -13.28 -23.93
C ARG A 68 -18.85 -11.82 -23.91
N ALA A 69 -18.45 -11.06 -24.92
CA ALA A 69 -18.89 -9.68 -25.08
C ALA A 69 -20.42 -9.56 -24.98
N ARG A 70 -20.88 -8.48 -24.36
CA ARG A 70 -22.30 -8.13 -24.19
C ARG A 70 -23.11 -9.10 -23.35
N GLN A 71 -22.48 -10.12 -22.77
CA GLN A 71 -23.12 -10.96 -21.78
C GLN A 71 -23.53 -10.10 -20.58
N LYS A 72 -24.80 -10.19 -20.19
CA LYS A 72 -25.30 -9.57 -18.96
C LYS A 72 -24.95 -10.48 -17.77
N CYS A 73 -24.38 -9.90 -16.73
CA CYS A 73 -24.06 -10.58 -15.47
C CYS A 73 -24.87 -9.94 -14.35
N GLU A 74 -25.72 -10.73 -13.69
CA GLU A 74 -26.49 -10.34 -12.52
C GLU A 74 -25.76 -10.80 -11.27
N LEU A 75 -25.25 -9.87 -10.46
CA LEU A 75 -24.52 -10.16 -9.23
C LEU A 75 -25.41 -9.99 -8.01
N VAL A 76 -25.34 -10.94 -7.10
CA VAL A 76 -25.94 -10.84 -5.77
C VAL A 76 -24.85 -11.09 -4.73
N LEU A 77 -24.76 -10.24 -3.71
CA LEU A 77 -23.82 -10.39 -2.60
C LEU A 77 -24.60 -10.46 -1.29
N LYS A 78 -24.36 -11.52 -0.52
CA LYS A 78 -24.86 -11.66 0.84
C LYS A 78 -23.73 -11.35 1.81
N CYS A 79 -23.77 -10.18 2.43
CA CYS A 79 -22.84 -9.75 3.46
C CYS A 79 -23.40 -10.13 4.84
N TRP A 80 -22.61 -10.77 5.71
CA TRP A 80 -23.04 -11.22 7.04
C TRP A 80 -21.94 -10.95 8.07
N ASN A 81 -22.30 -10.54 9.28
CA ASN A 81 -21.46 -10.68 10.47
C ASN A 81 -22.34 -10.84 11.74
N GLU A 82 -21.94 -11.73 12.65
CA GLU A 82 -22.65 -12.02 13.91
C GLU A 82 -22.42 -10.93 14.98
N GLU A 83 -21.23 -10.31 15.02
CA GLU A 83 -20.83 -9.46 16.15
C GLU A 83 -20.69 -7.96 15.83
N ASN A 84 -20.45 -7.57 14.57
CA ASN A 84 -20.26 -6.18 14.17
C ASN A 84 -21.03 -5.86 12.87
N PRO A 85 -21.30 -4.58 12.54
CA PRO A 85 -21.81 -4.19 11.23
C PRO A 85 -20.93 -4.73 10.10
N THR A 86 -21.53 -5.22 9.01
CA THR A 86 -20.81 -5.56 7.77
C THR A 86 -21.01 -4.47 6.74
N ARG A 87 -19.92 -3.98 6.14
CA ARG A 87 -19.95 -3.05 5.00
C ARG A 87 -19.42 -3.74 3.74
N LEU A 88 -20.06 -3.43 2.62
CA LEU A 88 -19.51 -3.71 1.30
C LEU A 88 -18.74 -2.47 0.84
N LEU A 89 -17.41 -2.59 0.77
CA LEU A 89 -16.52 -1.48 0.42
C LEU A 89 -16.36 -1.34 -1.09
N GLY A 90 -16.44 -2.44 -1.84
CA GLY A 90 -16.43 -2.38 -3.30
C GLY A 90 -16.58 -3.72 -4.01
N VAL A 91 -17.03 -3.65 -5.26
CA VAL A 91 -17.10 -4.76 -6.21
C VAL A 91 -16.61 -4.28 -7.56
N TRP A 92 -15.56 -4.92 -8.09
CA TRP A 92 -14.95 -4.53 -9.36
C TRP A 92 -14.84 -5.72 -10.30
N PHE A 93 -15.28 -5.50 -11.54
CA PHE A 93 -15.05 -6.41 -12.64
C PHE A 93 -13.64 -6.21 -13.21
N VAL A 94 -12.88 -7.28 -13.35
CA VAL A 94 -11.52 -7.30 -13.89
C VAL A 94 -11.44 -8.35 -14.98
N SER A 95 -10.87 -7.99 -16.13
CA SER A 95 -10.57 -8.96 -17.19
C SER A 95 -9.06 -9.18 -17.31
N ARG A 96 -8.66 -10.43 -17.60
CA ARG A 96 -7.25 -10.85 -17.71
C ARG A 96 -7.08 -11.80 -18.91
N PRO A 97 -5.88 -11.88 -19.52
CA PRO A 97 -5.61 -12.91 -20.52
C PRO A 97 -5.92 -14.32 -19.99
N GLN A 98 -6.39 -15.25 -20.84
CA GLN A 98 -6.77 -16.60 -20.39
C GLN A 98 -5.65 -17.37 -19.68
N THR A 99 -4.39 -17.11 -20.02
CA THR A 99 -3.25 -17.74 -19.34
C THR A 99 -3.11 -17.33 -17.90
N HIS A 100 -3.66 -16.18 -17.49
CA HIS A 100 -3.56 -15.70 -16.12
C HIS A 100 -4.10 -16.73 -15.12
N LEU A 101 -5.30 -17.27 -15.35
CA LEU A 101 -5.89 -18.28 -14.47
C LEU A 101 -5.02 -19.54 -14.38
N ARG A 102 -4.47 -20.00 -15.51
CA ARG A 102 -3.58 -21.16 -15.55
C ARG A 102 -2.28 -20.91 -14.79
N LEU A 103 -1.64 -19.76 -15.00
CA LEU A 103 -0.38 -19.40 -14.35
C LEU A 103 -0.58 -19.17 -12.84
N GLN A 104 -1.70 -18.57 -12.45
CA GLN A 104 -2.08 -18.37 -11.05
C GLN A 104 -2.30 -19.70 -10.34
N ALA A 105 -3.03 -20.64 -10.97
CA ALA A 105 -3.24 -21.98 -10.42
C ALA A 105 -1.92 -22.72 -10.22
N LEU A 106 -1.03 -22.68 -11.22
CA LEU A 106 0.30 -23.29 -11.12
C LEU A 106 1.15 -22.64 -10.01
N GLU A 107 1.17 -21.32 -9.88
CA GLU A 107 1.91 -20.67 -8.80
C GLU A 107 1.34 -21.02 -7.42
N ALA A 108 0.02 -21.19 -7.28
CA ALA A 108 -0.59 -21.60 -6.02
C ALA A 108 -0.10 -22.98 -5.53
N GLU A 109 0.27 -23.89 -6.43
CA GLU A 109 0.86 -25.19 -6.10
C GLU A 109 2.20 -25.08 -5.36
N THR A 110 2.87 -23.91 -5.41
CA THR A 110 4.10 -23.65 -4.67
C THR A 110 3.87 -23.19 -3.23
N GLY A 111 2.63 -23.18 -2.75
CA GLY A 111 2.25 -22.75 -1.40
C GLY A 111 3.10 -23.35 -0.28
N ALA A 112 3.42 -24.64 -0.39
CA ALA A 112 4.19 -25.39 0.60
C ALA A 112 5.66 -24.93 0.73
N LEU A 113 6.17 -24.12 -0.19
CA LEU A 113 7.53 -23.56 -0.12
C LEU A 113 7.67 -22.38 0.85
N ARG A 114 6.56 -21.90 1.43
CA ARG A 114 6.55 -20.78 2.38
C ARG A 114 6.49 -21.31 3.81
N GLY A 115 7.25 -20.71 4.72
CA GLY A 115 7.22 -21.06 6.14
C GLY A 115 7.89 -22.40 6.47
N LEU A 116 8.78 -22.89 5.59
CA LEU A 116 9.57 -24.11 5.80
C LEU A 116 10.37 -24.11 7.11
N PRO A 117 11.00 -23.00 7.56
CA PRO A 117 11.88 -23.03 8.72
C PRO A 117 11.17 -23.27 10.04
N THR A 118 9.86 -23.05 10.08
CA THR A 118 9.12 -22.89 11.33
C THR A 118 8.09 -23.98 11.55
N MET A 119 7.94 -24.39 12.80
CA MET A 119 6.83 -25.24 13.23
C MET A 119 6.23 -24.72 14.55
N PRO A 120 4.90 -24.53 14.64
CA PRO A 120 4.25 -24.22 15.89
C PRO A 120 4.50 -25.30 16.93
N VAL A 121 4.78 -24.90 18.18
CA VAL A 121 5.09 -25.83 19.27
C VAL A 121 4.41 -25.48 20.57
N GLY A 122 4.33 -26.52 21.40
CA GLY A 122 3.89 -26.43 22.79
C GLY A 122 2.39 -26.48 22.96
N THR A 123 1.98 -27.03 24.10
CA THR A 123 0.65 -26.76 24.66
C THR A 123 0.83 -25.68 25.70
N TRP A 124 0.13 -24.56 25.51
CA TRP A 124 0.29 -23.39 26.36
C TRP A 124 -0.86 -23.29 27.35
N LYS A 125 -0.56 -22.83 28.55
CA LYS A 125 -1.52 -22.40 29.56
C LYS A 125 -1.33 -20.92 29.83
N ALA A 126 -2.42 -20.21 30.06
CA ALA A 126 -2.38 -18.80 30.38
C ALA A 126 -3.29 -18.43 31.55
N ALA A 127 -2.87 -17.41 32.29
CA ALA A 127 -3.65 -16.75 33.33
C ALA A 127 -3.42 -15.24 33.29
N LEU A 128 -4.48 -14.48 33.55
CA LEU A 128 -4.41 -13.03 33.71
C LEU A 128 -4.02 -12.67 35.15
N GLY A 129 -3.38 -11.52 35.31
CA GLY A 129 -2.80 -11.07 36.57
C GLY A 129 -1.34 -11.49 36.71
N ASP A 130 -0.65 -10.91 37.70
CA ASP A 130 0.71 -11.30 38.01
C ASP A 130 0.70 -12.50 38.96
N HIS A 131 1.44 -13.55 38.61
CA HIS A 131 1.50 -14.82 39.36
C HIS A 131 2.95 -15.06 39.81
N PRO A 132 3.36 -14.60 41.00
CA PRO A 132 4.73 -14.78 41.49
C PRO A 132 5.09 -16.27 41.57
N GLY A 133 6.27 -16.63 41.05
CA GLY A 133 6.73 -18.02 40.99
C GLY A 133 6.29 -18.78 39.74
N ALA A 134 5.43 -18.20 38.89
CA ALA A 134 4.99 -18.84 37.65
C ALA A 134 6.12 -19.04 36.62
N GLU A 135 7.27 -18.38 36.80
CA GLU A 135 8.48 -18.63 36.03
C GLU A 135 9.05 -20.04 36.23
N LYS A 136 8.63 -20.73 37.31
CA LYS A 136 9.18 -22.03 37.72
C LYS A 136 8.33 -23.20 37.19
N PRO A 137 8.95 -24.30 36.71
CA PRO A 137 8.24 -25.48 36.22
C PRO A 137 7.27 -26.09 37.24
N GLU A 138 7.59 -26.02 38.53
CA GLU A 138 6.90 -26.72 39.62
C GLU A 138 5.65 -25.97 40.11
N PHE A 139 5.43 -24.74 39.63
CA PHE A 139 4.26 -23.94 40.00
C PHE A 139 2.96 -24.61 39.51
N ASP A 140 1.96 -24.67 40.39
CA ASP A 140 0.66 -25.28 40.12
C ASP A 140 -0.20 -24.42 39.18
N ASP A 141 -0.23 -24.82 37.92
CA ASP A 141 -1.03 -24.23 36.85
C ASP A 141 -2.26 -25.08 36.49
N SER A 142 -2.71 -25.98 37.39
CA SER A 142 -3.83 -26.90 37.14
C SER A 142 -5.14 -26.18 36.81
N LYS A 143 -5.33 -24.96 37.34
CA LYS A 143 -6.51 -24.11 37.12
C LYS A 143 -6.37 -23.15 35.95
N TRP A 144 -5.20 -23.07 35.30
CA TRP A 144 -4.96 -22.14 34.21
C TRP A 144 -5.62 -22.61 32.92
N LYS A 145 -6.00 -21.65 32.06
CA LYS A 145 -6.68 -21.95 30.80
C LYS A 145 -5.67 -22.45 29.77
N THR A 146 -5.93 -23.58 29.13
CA THR A 146 -5.17 -23.98 27.94
C THR A 146 -5.46 -23.02 26.79
N VAL A 147 -4.42 -22.47 26.19
CA VAL A 147 -4.49 -21.53 25.07
C VAL A 147 -3.63 -22.01 23.90
N LYS A 148 -3.95 -21.51 22.71
CA LYS A 148 -3.06 -21.58 21.54
C LYS A 148 -2.34 -20.24 21.41
N PRO A 149 -1.22 -20.18 20.67
CA PRO A 149 -0.73 -18.91 20.17
C PRO A 149 -1.82 -18.17 19.38
N ASP A 150 -1.73 -16.84 19.30
CA ASP A 150 -2.82 -15.88 19.02
C ASP A 150 -3.77 -15.65 20.22
N PHE A 151 -3.28 -15.87 21.45
CA PHE A 151 -4.04 -15.57 22.66
C PHE A 151 -4.03 -14.07 22.96
N ARG A 152 -5.23 -13.48 23.11
CA ARG A 152 -5.41 -12.04 23.32
C ARG A 152 -6.14 -11.75 24.63
N TRP A 153 -5.80 -10.64 25.26
CA TRP A 153 -6.49 -10.11 26.43
C TRP A 153 -6.57 -8.58 26.40
N GLN A 154 -7.42 -8.04 27.26
CA GLN A 154 -7.80 -6.63 27.28
C GLN A 154 -7.34 -5.96 28.58
N GLY A 155 -7.10 -4.65 28.52
CA GLY A 155 -6.87 -3.78 29.67
C GLY A 155 -5.48 -3.17 29.72
N ARG A 156 -5.41 -1.86 29.96
CA ARG A 156 -4.16 -1.11 30.07
C ARG A 156 -3.39 -1.50 31.33
N ASN A 157 -2.06 -1.63 31.21
CA ASN A 157 -1.14 -2.05 32.27
C ASN A 157 -1.50 -3.41 32.90
N THR A 158 -2.11 -4.31 32.13
CA THR A 158 -2.46 -5.65 32.60
C THR A 158 -1.34 -6.64 32.31
N VAL A 159 -1.25 -7.69 33.13
CA VAL A 159 -0.26 -8.76 32.96
C VAL A 159 -0.98 -10.04 32.58
N ALA A 160 -0.37 -10.80 31.66
CA ALA A 160 -0.72 -12.18 31.42
C ALA A 160 0.53 -13.05 31.54
N TRP A 161 0.39 -14.18 32.20
CA TRP A 161 1.38 -15.24 32.18
C TRP A 161 0.99 -16.30 31.16
N VAL A 162 1.96 -16.73 30.36
CA VAL A 162 1.83 -17.85 29.42
C VAL A 162 2.95 -18.84 29.68
N ARG A 163 2.63 -20.12 29.87
CA ARG A 163 3.62 -21.17 30.17
C ARG A 163 3.29 -22.48 29.47
N GLY A 164 4.32 -23.27 29.16
CA GLY A 164 4.16 -24.53 28.44
C GLY A 164 5.45 -25.31 28.30
N TYR A 165 5.33 -26.54 27.83
CA TYR A 165 6.45 -27.41 27.50
C TYR A 165 6.63 -27.49 25.99
N VAL A 166 7.88 -27.34 25.56
CA VAL A 166 8.28 -27.46 24.16
C VAL A 166 9.09 -28.75 24.01
N SER A 167 8.58 -29.72 23.27
CA SER A 167 9.24 -30.99 23.01
C SER A 167 9.97 -30.96 21.67
N ARG A 168 11.11 -31.66 21.56
CA ARG A 168 11.86 -31.73 20.28
C ARG A 168 11.15 -32.63 19.27
N PRO A 169 10.74 -32.11 18.11
CA PRO A 169 10.14 -32.92 17.06
C PRO A 169 11.21 -33.64 16.25
N GLN A 170 10.80 -34.73 15.61
CA GLN A 170 11.66 -35.47 14.67
C GLN A 170 11.71 -34.83 13.29
N ARG A 171 10.61 -34.18 12.87
CA ARG A 171 10.45 -33.63 11.53
C ARG A 171 9.72 -32.29 11.53
N PHE A 172 10.09 -31.44 10.59
CA PHE A 172 9.34 -30.26 10.17
C PHE A 172 8.93 -30.47 8.70
N HIS A 173 7.64 -30.36 8.37
CA HIS A 173 7.16 -30.46 6.98
C HIS A 173 7.72 -31.68 6.20
N GLY A 174 7.95 -32.80 6.91
CA GLY A 174 8.52 -34.03 6.35
C GLY A 174 10.06 -34.12 6.34
N PHE A 175 10.79 -33.04 6.60
CA PHE A 175 12.26 -33.02 6.71
C PHE A 175 12.72 -33.41 8.11
N SER A 176 13.75 -34.26 8.20
CA SER A 176 14.37 -34.57 9.48
C SER A 176 15.03 -33.33 10.09
N VAL A 177 14.72 -33.06 11.35
CA VAL A 177 15.37 -32.02 12.17
C VAL A 177 16.00 -32.62 13.43
N ALA A 178 16.13 -33.95 13.48
CA ALA A 178 16.58 -34.68 14.67
C ALA A 178 17.94 -34.19 15.19
N ASP A 179 18.85 -33.83 14.27
CA ASP A 179 20.22 -33.38 14.57
C ASP A 179 20.44 -31.89 14.28
N ASP A 180 19.38 -31.13 13.96
CA ASP A 180 19.50 -29.73 13.60
C ASP A 180 19.65 -28.80 14.83
N SER A 181 20.22 -27.61 14.63
CA SER A 181 20.14 -26.54 15.61
C SER A 181 18.75 -25.91 15.55
N LEU A 182 18.09 -25.84 16.72
CA LEU A 182 16.74 -25.30 16.86
C LEU A 182 16.74 -24.09 17.79
N TRP A 183 15.94 -23.09 17.45
CA TRP A 183 15.60 -21.95 18.30
C TRP A 183 14.10 -21.91 18.53
N LEU A 184 13.65 -21.18 19.56
CA LEU A 184 12.24 -20.85 19.76
C LEU A 184 12.05 -19.36 19.46
N ASP A 185 11.32 -19.04 18.40
CA ASP A 185 10.81 -17.69 18.17
C ASP A 185 9.51 -17.50 18.97
N PHE A 186 9.56 -16.65 19.99
CA PHE A 186 8.46 -16.36 20.90
C PHE A 186 7.93 -14.94 20.65
N GLY A 187 6.71 -14.84 20.11
CA GLY A 187 6.11 -13.59 19.65
C GLY A 187 5.14 -12.97 20.65
N VAL A 188 5.32 -11.68 20.95
CA VAL A 188 4.45 -10.87 21.81
C VAL A 188 4.27 -9.46 21.22
N ASP A 189 3.19 -8.75 21.57
CA ASP A 189 2.97 -7.36 21.12
C ASP A 189 3.79 -6.36 21.94
N ASP A 190 3.48 -6.23 23.23
CA ASP A 190 4.14 -5.31 24.15
C ASP A 190 5.38 -5.97 24.77
N THR A 191 5.65 -5.81 26.07
CA THR A 191 6.90 -6.29 26.67
C THR A 191 6.70 -7.61 27.38
N ALA A 192 7.63 -8.56 27.20
CA ALA A 192 7.65 -9.81 27.93
C ALA A 192 9.01 -10.08 28.58
N ASP A 193 8.99 -10.58 29.83
CA ASP A 193 10.09 -11.33 30.41
C ASP A 193 9.86 -12.82 30.12
N VAL A 194 10.79 -13.45 29.39
CA VAL A 194 10.69 -14.86 29.01
C VAL A 194 11.70 -15.69 29.78
N TYR A 195 11.22 -16.81 30.33
CA TYR A 195 11.92 -17.72 31.21
C TYR A 195 11.99 -19.11 30.59
N MET A 196 13.13 -19.76 30.77
CA MET A 196 13.38 -21.13 30.37
C MET A 196 13.85 -21.91 31.59
N ASN A 197 13.11 -22.97 31.96
CA ASN A 197 13.37 -23.78 33.15
C ASN A 197 13.64 -22.93 34.42
N GLY A 198 12.81 -21.91 34.67
CA GLY A 198 12.97 -21.03 35.85
C GLY A 198 13.94 -19.86 35.69
N LYS A 199 14.73 -19.80 34.62
CA LYS A 199 15.74 -18.73 34.41
C LYS A 199 15.30 -17.78 33.32
N ARG A 200 15.37 -16.46 33.56
CA ARG A 200 15.06 -15.47 32.53
C ARG A 200 16.10 -15.55 31.40
N VAL A 201 15.64 -15.68 30.17
CA VAL A 201 16.46 -15.83 28.95
C VAL A 201 16.26 -14.70 27.94
N ALA A 202 15.14 -13.97 28.01
CA ALA A 202 14.91 -12.81 27.16
C ALA A 202 14.01 -11.77 27.85
N HIS A 203 14.14 -10.52 27.39
CA HIS A 203 13.28 -9.41 27.73
C HIS A 203 13.09 -8.53 26.49
N GLY A 204 11.86 -8.15 26.16
CA GLY A 204 11.58 -7.25 25.05
C GLY A 204 10.20 -7.44 24.44
N SER A 205 9.99 -6.83 23.28
CA SER A 205 8.75 -6.92 22.50
C SER A 205 8.97 -7.57 21.14
N GLY A 206 7.89 -7.86 20.41
CA GLY A 206 7.99 -8.36 19.06
C GLY A 206 8.30 -9.86 19.00
N SER A 207 9.33 -10.24 18.24
CA SER A 207 9.80 -11.64 18.12
C SER A 207 11.07 -11.83 18.94
N LEU A 208 11.00 -12.68 19.97
CA LEU A 208 12.11 -12.99 20.85
C LEU A 208 12.69 -14.37 20.47
N LEU A 209 13.86 -14.38 19.83
CA LEU A 209 14.53 -15.62 19.41
C LEU A 209 15.34 -16.22 20.56
N LEU A 210 14.88 -17.34 21.12
CA LEU A 210 15.49 -18.01 22.25
C LEU A 210 16.35 -19.17 21.81
N THR A 211 17.60 -19.20 22.28
CA THR A 211 18.50 -20.34 22.10
C THR A 211 18.08 -21.49 23.01
N LEU A 212 17.78 -22.65 22.42
CA LEU A 212 17.41 -23.84 23.19
C LEU A 212 18.65 -24.51 23.80
N PRO A 213 18.49 -25.25 24.92
CA PRO A 213 19.61 -25.89 25.60
C PRO A 213 20.31 -26.93 24.70
N PRO A 214 21.64 -27.11 24.82
CA PRO A 214 22.38 -28.10 24.03
C PRO A 214 21.90 -29.54 24.19
N ASP A 215 21.25 -29.86 25.32
CA ASP A 215 20.70 -31.18 25.61
C ASP A 215 19.23 -31.34 25.19
N PHE A 216 18.65 -30.36 24.49
CA PHE A 216 17.35 -30.47 23.83
C PHE A 216 17.41 -31.49 22.69
N LYS A 217 17.30 -32.77 23.06
CA LYS A 217 17.34 -33.95 22.19
C LYS A 217 15.96 -34.63 22.16
N SER A 218 15.80 -35.60 21.26
CA SER A 218 14.54 -36.34 21.09
C SER A 218 14.01 -36.87 22.42
N GLY A 219 12.73 -36.61 22.70
CA GLY A 219 12.06 -37.06 23.92
C GLY A 219 12.30 -36.19 25.17
N LYS A 220 13.11 -35.12 25.07
CA LYS A 220 13.22 -34.11 26.12
C LYS A 220 12.30 -32.92 25.85
N GLU A 221 11.79 -32.35 26.93
CA GLU A 221 10.97 -31.14 26.91
C GLU A 221 11.70 -29.99 27.62
N VAL A 222 11.46 -28.78 27.16
CA VAL A 222 11.94 -27.55 27.78
C VAL A 222 10.73 -26.78 28.27
N PHE A 223 10.77 -26.38 29.55
CA PHE A 223 9.74 -25.54 30.11
C PHE A 223 9.99 -24.08 29.73
N ILE A 224 8.96 -23.42 29.21
CA ILE A 224 8.96 -22.00 28.87
C ILE A 224 7.84 -21.31 29.64
N ALA A 225 8.13 -20.15 30.22
CA ALA A 225 7.15 -19.26 30.80
C ALA A 225 7.43 -17.83 30.36
N ALA A 226 6.40 -17.03 30.15
CA ALA A 226 6.52 -15.63 29.78
C ALA A 226 5.55 -14.79 30.61
N ARG A 227 6.07 -13.74 31.24
CA ARG A 227 5.30 -12.68 31.88
C ARG A 227 5.16 -11.54 30.89
N ILE A 228 3.97 -11.33 30.35
CA ILE A 228 3.70 -10.35 29.30
C ILE A 228 2.93 -9.18 29.89
N VAL A 229 3.45 -7.96 29.73
CA VAL A 229 2.84 -6.72 30.21
C VAL A 229 2.23 -5.99 29.03
N ASN A 230 0.93 -5.74 29.10
CA ASN A 230 0.16 -5.01 28.11
C ASN A 230 0.06 -3.52 28.54
N PHE A 231 0.72 -2.62 27.82
CA PHE A 231 0.65 -1.17 28.03
C PHE A 231 -0.40 -0.51 27.11
N GLY A 232 -0.64 -1.07 25.92
CA GLY A 232 -1.48 -0.47 24.88
C GLY A 232 -2.99 -0.64 25.05
N GLY A 233 -3.44 -1.49 25.97
CA GLY A 233 -4.84 -1.83 26.17
C GLY A 233 -5.27 -3.14 25.51
N HIS A 234 -4.47 -3.67 24.57
CA HIS A 234 -4.64 -4.97 23.93
C HIS A 234 -3.35 -5.79 24.05
N GLY A 235 -3.40 -6.89 24.79
CA GLY A 235 -2.26 -7.78 24.98
C GLY A 235 -2.37 -9.00 24.08
N HIS A 236 -1.24 -9.44 23.52
CA HIS A 236 -1.22 -10.52 22.54
C HIS A 236 0.01 -11.41 22.70
N PHE A 237 -0.24 -12.71 22.93
CA PHE A 237 0.73 -13.77 22.70
C PHE A 237 0.56 -14.26 21.26
N ARG A 238 1.45 -13.81 20.37
CA ARG A 238 1.32 -13.94 18.92
C ARG A 238 1.62 -15.34 18.44
N HIS A 239 2.81 -15.83 18.73
CA HIS A 239 3.30 -17.11 18.21
C HIS A 239 4.35 -17.74 19.12
N ALA A 240 4.49 -19.06 19.02
CA ALA A 240 5.64 -19.79 19.54
C ALA A 240 6.04 -20.85 18.51
N LEU A 241 7.16 -20.61 17.84
CA LEU A 241 7.59 -21.38 16.68
C LEU A 241 8.99 -21.94 16.93
N LEU A 242 9.18 -23.25 16.80
CA LEU A 242 10.53 -23.76 16.63
C LEU A 242 11.04 -23.36 15.26
N VAL A 243 12.29 -22.92 15.20
CA VAL A 243 12.98 -22.51 13.97
C VAL A 243 14.16 -23.43 13.72
N SER A 244 14.23 -24.02 12.52
CA SER A 244 15.31 -24.92 12.09
C SER A 244 16.38 -24.16 11.29
N LYS A 245 17.66 -24.38 11.63
CA LYS A 245 18.80 -23.76 10.91
C LYS A 245 18.84 -24.21 9.47
N ASN A 246 18.77 -25.51 9.23
CA ASN A 246 18.88 -26.07 7.90
C ASN A 246 17.69 -25.62 7.06
N LEU A 247 16.46 -25.70 7.57
CA LEU A 247 15.28 -25.27 6.82
C LEU A 247 15.25 -23.76 6.58
N THR A 248 15.92 -22.94 7.40
CA THR A 248 16.17 -21.52 7.09
C THR A 248 16.97 -21.36 5.80
N GLN A 249 18.00 -22.18 5.59
CA GLN A 249 18.77 -22.18 4.33
C GLN A 249 17.90 -22.66 3.15
N LEU A 250 17.12 -23.73 3.31
CA LEU A 250 16.19 -24.18 2.25
C LEU A 250 15.15 -23.11 1.90
N GLN A 251 14.65 -22.37 2.90
CA GLN A 251 13.74 -21.26 2.68
C GLN A 251 14.39 -20.13 1.88
N ALA A 252 15.69 -19.88 2.01
CA ALA A 252 16.40 -18.91 1.18
C ALA A 252 16.37 -19.33 -0.31
N HIS A 253 16.72 -20.58 -0.63
CA HIS A 253 16.60 -21.13 -1.99
C HIS A 253 15.16 -21.09 -2.51
N ALA A 254 14.19 -21.42 -1.65
CA ALA A 254 12.77 -21.36 -1.98
C ALA A 254 12.33 -19.92 -2.29
N ASN A 255 12.78 -18.93 -1.52
CA ASN A 255 12.47 -17.51 -1.75
C ASN A 255 13.05 -17.03 -3.08
N GLU A 256 14.31 -17.37 -3.39
CA GLU A 256 14.91 -17.05 -4.69
C GLU A 256 14.12 -17.64 -5.86
N PHE A 257 13.68 -18.89 -5.73
CA PHE A 257 12.83 -19.54 -6.72
C PHE A 257 11.46 -18.84 -6.83
N LEU A 258 10.79 -18.56 -5.72
CA LEU A 258 9.48 -17.90 -5.70
C LEU A 258 9.53 -16.50 -6.31
N ASP A 259 10.63 -15.76 -6.10
CA ASP A 259 10.85 -14.45 -6.71
C ASP A 259 11.09 -14.57 -8.22
N ALA A 260 11.90 -15.53 -8.66
CA ALA A 260 12.09 -15.82 -10.08
C ALA A 260 10.77 -16.25 -10.76
N LEU A 261 10.00 -17.11 -10.10
CA LEU A 261 8.70 -17.58 -10.56
C LEU A 261 7.73 -16.42 -10.73
N ARG A 262 7.64 -15.51 -9.74
CA ARG A 262 6.80 -14.31 -9.82
C ARG A 262 7.17 -13.41 -10.99
N ARG A 263 8.47 -13.19 -11.23
CA ARG A 263 8.95 -12.41 -12.40
C ARG A 263 8.56 -13.08 -13.71
N CYS A 264 8.78 -14.39 -13.81
CA CYS A 264 8.44 -15.17 -15.00
C CYS A 264 6.94 -15.19 -15.26
N ARG A 265 6.09 -15.35 -14.24
CA ARG A 265 4.63 -15.23 -14.37
C ARG A 265 4.26 -13.87 -14.95
N THR A 266 4.75 -12.80 -14.32
CA THR A 266 4.42 -11.42 -14.72
C THR A 266 4.82 -11.16 -16.17
N PHE A 267 5.97 -11.69 -16.61
CA PHE A 267 6.39 -11.66 -18.01
C PHE A 267 5.39 -12.38 -18.94
N LEU A 268 5.05 -13.63 -18.61
CA LEU A 268 4.13 -14.46 -19.40
C LEU A 268 2.70 -13.90 -19.46
N GLU A 269 2.31 -13.07 -18.50
CA GLU A 269 1.02 -12.38 -18.48
C GLU A 269 0.99 -11.12 -19.36
N ARG A 270 2.14 -10.45 -19.53
CA ARG A 270 2.23 -9.14 -20.19
C ARG A 270 2.72 -9.21 -21.64
N VAL A 271 3.42 -10.27 -22.03
CA VAL A 271 3.86 -10.47 -23.41
C VAL A 271 2.89 -11.41 -24.14
N PRO A 272 2.35 -11.02 -25.31
CA PRO A 272 1.36 -11.80 -26.05
C PRO A 272 1.78 -13.25 -26.31
N GLN A 273 0.82 -14.15 -26.09
CA GLN A 273 0.95 -15.59 -26.07
C GLN A 273 1.13 -16.19 -27.47
N SER A 274 2.28 -16.77 -27.74
CA SER A 274 2.41 -17.88 -28.70
C SER A 274 3.51 -18.88 -28.33
N ASN A 275 4.31 -18.62 -27.31
CA ASN A 275 5.38 -19.53 -26.94
C ASN A 275 4.92 -20.57 -25.92
N THR A 276 4.16 -21.56 -26.40
CA THR A 276 3.73 -22.75 -25.62
C THR A 276 4.91 -23.40 -24.89
N GLY A 277 6.12 -23.32 -25.45
CA GLY A 277 7.37 -23.77 -24.82
C GLY A 277 7.70 -23.03 -23.52
N LEU A 278 7.50 -21.71 -23.43
CA LEU A 278 7.77 -20.96 -22.19
C LEU A 278 6.76 -21.28 -21.08
N ILE A 279 5.50 -21.51 -21.42
CA ILE A 279 4.50 -21.96 -20.44
C ILE A 279 4.84 -23.38 -19.94
N ALA A 280 5.29 -24.27 -20.83
CA ALA A 280 5.74 -25.60 -20.44
C ALA A 280 6.98 -25.56 -19.51
N ASN A 281 7.90 -24.63 -19.74
CA ASN A 281 9.03 -24.36 -18.85
C ASN A 281 8.56 -23.90 -17.46
N PHE A 282 7.60 -22.97 -17.40
CA PHE A 282 7.00 -22.51 -16.14
C PHE A 282 6.33 -23.65 -15.37
N GLN A 283 5.53 -24.48 -16.06
CA GLN A 283 4.91 -25.68 -15.48
C GLN A 283 5.94 -26.67 -14.94
N THR A 284 7.00 -26.93 -15.70
CA THR A 284 8.09 -27.82 -15.29
C THR A 284 8.79 -27.29 -14.04
N ALA A 285 9.01 -25.98 -13.97
CA ALA A 285 9.61 -25.33 -12.80
C ALA A 285 8.75 -25.52 -11.55
N VAL A 286 7.45 -25.23 -11.63
CA VAL A 286 6.49 -25.44 -10.53
C VAL A 286 6.48 -26.89 -10.08
N GLU A 287 6.38 -27.85 -11.00
CA GLU A 287 6.30 -29.27 -10.67
C GLU A 287 7.57 -29.78 -9.96
N LYS A 288 8.75 -29.32 -10.39
CA LYS A 288 10.03 -29.65 -9.73
C LYS A 288 10.12 -29.06 -8.33
N ALA A 289 9.72 -27.80 -8.18
CA ALA A 289 9.74 -27.10 -6.90
C ALA A 289 8.75 -27.71 -5.89
N ARG A 290 7.54 -28.04 -6.34
CA ARG A 290 6.53 -28.77 -5.55
C ARG A 290 7.06 -30.10 -5.04
N LYS A 291 7.71 -30.89 -5.90
CA LYS A 291 8.37 -32.16 -5.53
C LYS A 291 9.52 -31.97 -4.53
N ALA A 292 10.13 -30.80 -4.41
CA ALA A 292 11.17 -30.56 -3.42
C ALA A 292 10.64 -30.69 -1.98
N VAL A 293 9.36 -30.36 -1.76
CA VAL A 293 8.74 -30.33 -0.42
C VAL A 293 7.78 -31.51 -0.20
N GLU A 294 7.06 -31.98 -1.21
CA GLU A 294 6.06 -33.06 -1.03
C GLU A 294 6.65 -34.46 -0.88
N LYS A 295 7.80 -34.71 -1.51
CA LYS A 295 8.55 -35.97 -1.38
C LYS A 295 9.91 -35.66 -0.79
N PRO A 296 9.97 -35.16 0.45
CA PRO A 296 11.20 -34.68 1.04
C PRO A 296 12.13 -35.87 1.22
N GLY A 297 13.25 -35.85 0.52
CA GLY A 297 14.39 -36.73 0.79
C GLY A 297 15.23 -36.13 1.90
N ASP A 298 16.55 -36.18 1.75
CA ASP A 298 17.44 -35.33 2.53
C ASP A 298 17.41 -33.87 2.06
N PHE A 299 18.02 -33.01 2.87
CA PHE A 299 18.13 -31.58 2.63
C PHE A 299 18.80 -31.25 1.29
N ALA A 300 19.91 -31.93 0.96
CA ALA A 300 20.66 -31.71 -0.26
C ALA A 300 19.82 -32.02 -1.51
N THR A 301 18.97 -33.04 -1.43
CA THR A 301 18.05 -33.43 -2.50
C THR A 301 16.98 -32.35 -2.73
N ALA A 302 16.46 -31.72 -1.66
CA ALA A 302 15.50 -30.63 -1.79
C ALA A 302 16.11 -29.38 -2.41
N VAL A 303 17.31 -28.98 -1.98
CA VAL A 303 18.06 -27.87 -2.59
C VAL A 303 18.31 -28.14 -4.07
N ARG A 304 18.83 -29.33 -4.43
CA ARG A 304 19.05 -29.70 -5.84
C ARG A 304 17.77 -29.62 -6.68
N ARG A 305 16.62 -30.04 -6.15
CA ARG A 305 15.33 -29.95 -6.85
C ARG A 305 14.88 -28.49 -7.06
N LEU A 306 15.14 -27.61 -6.10
CA LEU A 306 14.90 -26.17 -6.26
C LEU A 306 15.83 -25.56 -7.31
N ASP A 307 17.11 -25.95 -7.34
CA ASP A 307 18.05 -25.50 -8.37
C ASP A 307 17.61 -25.97 -9.77
N GLU A 308 17.18 -27.23 -9.89
CA GLU A 308 16.62 -27.77 -11.14
C GLU A 308 15.31 -27.06 -11.56
N ALA A 309 14.51 -26.59 -10.60
CA ALA A 309 13.32 -25.79 -10.83
C ALA A 309 13.68 -24.38 -11.32
N GLN A 310 14.68 -23.74 -10.70
CA GLN A 310 15.22 -22.46 -11.16
C GLN A 310 15.81 -22.58 -12.58
N GLN A 311 16.51 -23.68 -12.89
CA GLN A 311 17.05 -23.94 -14.22
C GLN A 311 15.95 -24.03 -15.29
N ALA A 312 14.78 -24.57 -14.94
CA ALA A 312 13.63 -24.61 -15.85
C ALA A 312 13.05 -23.21 -16.15
N LEU A 313 13.29 -22.20 -15.30
CA LEU A 313 12.88 -20.82 -15.57
C LEU A 313 13.85 -20.05 -16.50
N LYS A 314 15.09 -20.52 -16.69
CA LYS A 314 16.13 -19.82 -17.46
C LYS A 314 15.72 -19.39 -18.87
N PRO A 315 14.98 -20.20 -19.66
CA PRO A 315 14.51 -19.75 -20.97
C PRO A 315 13.58 -18.53 -20.89
N ILE A 316 12.73 -18.47 -19.87
CA ILE A 316 11.84 -17.33 -19.63
C ILE A 316 12.64 -16.11 -19.17
N GLU A 317 13.60 -16.31 -18.26
CA GLU A 317 14.49 -15.23 -17.80
C GLU A 317 15.34 -14.64 -18.94
N LYS A 318 15.74 -15.45 -19.91
CA LYS A 318 16.46 -14.99 -21.10
C LYS A 318 15.58 -14.04 -21.93
N GLU A 319 14.33 -14.41 -22.20
CA GLU A 319 13.39 -13.55 -22.91
C GLU A 319 13.04 -12.29 -22.11
N LEU A 320 12.88 -12.41 -20.79
CA LEU A 320 12.66 -11.27 -19.90
C LEU A 320 13.81 -10.24 -19.95
N ARG A 321 15.07 -10.66 -20.17
CA ARG A 321 16.19 -9.73 -20.35
C ARG A 321 16.16 -9.00 -21.70
N VAL A 322 15.52 -9.58 -22.71
CA VAL A 322 15.31 -8.94 -24.02
C VAL A 322 14.12 -7.97 -23.95
N TYR A 323 13.05 -8.39 -23.28
CA TYR A 323 11.82 -7.62 -23.08
C TYR A 323 11.58 -7.40 -21.58
N PRO A 324 12.32 -6.48 -20.96
CA PRO A 324 12.24 -6.20 -19.53
C PRO A 324 10.89 -5.54 -19.21
N VAL A 325 9.87 -6.36 -18.94
CA VAL A 325 8.51 -5.85 -18.66
C VAL A 325 8.52 -4.88 -17.50
N TYR A 326 7.80 -3.78 -17.70
CA TYR A 326 7.65 -2.75 -16.67
C TYR A 326 7.01 -3.38 -15.43
N TRP A 327 7.56 -3.12 -14.26
CA TRP A 327 6.93 -3.37 -12.97
C TRP A 327 5.98 -2.22 -12.64
N CYS A 328 6.49 -0.99 -12.78
CA CYS A 328 5.78 0.28 -12.55
C CYS A 328 6.05 1.25 -13.72
N GLY A 329 5.07 2.10 -14.03
CA GLY A 329 5.23 3.20 -14.99
C GLY A 329 5.07 2.82 -16.48
N PRO A 330 5.36 3.78 -17.39
CA PRO A 330 5.95 5.10 -17.12
C PRO A 330 5.08 6.03 -16.28
N TYR A 331 5.70 6.94 -15.55
CA TYR A 331 5.03 8.01 -14.81
C TYR A 331 5.84 9.33 -14.87
N LEU A 332 5.14 10.44 -14.64
CA LEU A 332 5.65 11.80 -14.78
C LEU A 332 5.71 12.50 -13.43
N GLN A 333 6.82 13.20 -13.18
CA GLN A 333 7.00 13.99 -11.97
C GLN A 333 7.77 15.28 -12.24
N ASN A 334 7.74 16.17 -11.23
CA ASN A 334 8.58 17.37 -11.18
C ASN A 334 8.46 18.25 -12.44
N VAL A 335 7.24 18.44 -12.97
CA VAL A 335 7.06 19.26 -14.17
C VAL A 335 7.43 20.72 -13.87
N GLY A 336 8.20 21.32 -14.77
CA GLY A 336 8.56 22.73 -14.77
C GLY A 336 8.34 23.35 -16.15
N PRO A 337 8.64 24.65 -16.33
CA PRO A 337 8.44 25.32 -17.60
C PRO A 337 9.33 24.78 -18.73
N ASP A 338 10.53 24.33 -18.40
CA ASP A 338 11.54 23.89 -19.36
C ASP A 338 11.96 22.43 -19.18
N SER A 339 11.29 21.71 -18.28
CA SER A 339 11.77 20.40 -17.85
C SER A 339 10.68 19.52 -17.22
N ILE A 340 10.89 18.22 -17.25
CA ILE A 340 10.02 17.22 -16.62
C ILE A 340 10.81 15.93 -16.36
N THR A 341 10.45 15.16 -15.35
CA THR A 341 11.05 13.86 -15.07
C THR A 341 10.13 12.73 -15.51
N VAL A 342 10.67 11.79 -16.27
CA VAL A 342 10.01 10.54 -16.67
C VAL A 342 10.65 9.40 -15.91
N MET A 343 9.82 8.62 -15.20
CA MET A 343 10.28 7.49 -14.41
C MET A 343 9.56 6.19 -14.77
N TRP A 344 10.25 5.05 -14.67
CA TRP A 344 9.64 3.72 -14.78
C TRP A 344 10.55 2.67 -14.15
N GLU A 345 9.98 1.54 -13.74
CA GLU A 345 10.74 0.42 -13.22
C GLU A 345 10.52 -0.83 -14.08
N THR A 346 11.58 -1.58 -14.36
CA THR A 346 11.56 -2.87 -15.04
C THR A 346 11.82 -4.03 -14.07
N LEU A 347 11.28 -5.22 -14.36
CA LEU A 347 11.46 -6.41 -13.51
C LEU A 347 12.93 -6.86 -13.36
N VAL A 348 13.78 -6.52 -14.33
CA VAL A 348 15.20 -6.86 -14.39
C VAL A 348 16.00 -5.65 -14.86
N PRO A 349 17.26 -5.47 -14.41
CA PRO A 349 18.07 -4.36 -14.86
C PRO A 349 18.18 -4.29 -16.39
N SER A 350 17.95 -3.12 -16.95
CA SER A 350 17.99 -2.85 -18.39
C SER A 350 18.63 -1.49 -18.65
N ASP A 351 18.89 -1.17 -19.92
CA ASP A 351 18.99 0.21 -20.36
C ASP A 351 17.62 0.90 -20.30
N GLY A 352 17.64 2.23 -20.33
CA GLY A 352 16.44 3.06 -20.38
C GLY A 352 16.61 4.23 -21.35
N VAL A 353 15.62 4.47 -22.20
CA VAL A 353 15.63 5.60 -23.14
C VAL A 353 14.25 6.22 -23.20
N VAL A 354 14.18 7.54 -23.04
CA VAL A 354 13.00 8.34 -23.37
C VAL A 354 13.14 8.85 -24.79
N HIS A 355 12.10 8.64 -25.59
CA HIS A 355 11.94 9.26 -26.90
C HIS A 355 10.88 10.34 -26.76
N VAL A 356 11.24 11.61 -26.95
CA VAL A 356 10.35 12.77 -26.74
C VAL A 356 10.35 13.70 -27.96
N ARG A 357 9.22 14.34 -28.24
CA ARG A 357 9.10 15.39 -29.27
C ARG A 357 8.03 16.40 -28.91
N GLU A 358 8.16 17.62 -29.42
CA GLU A 358 7.07 18.59 -29.41
C GLU A 358 5.92 18.05 -30.27
N LYS A 359 4.69 18.10 -29.77
CA LYS A 359 3.54 17.49 -30.42
C LYS A 359 3.32 18.10 -31.81
N GLY A 360 3.13 17.23 -32.81
CA GLY A 360 2.98 17.64 -34.21
C GLY A 360 4.30 17.74 -35.00
N THR A 361 5.46 17.64 -34.34
CA THR A 361 6.75 17.50 -35.02
C THR A 361 7.02 16.05 -35.40
N GLU A 362 7.88 15.81 -36.39
CA GLU A 362 8.12 14.44 -36.89
C GLU A 362 9.12 13.64 -36.05
N ARG A 363 10.23 14.27 -35.63
CA ARG A 363 11.39 13.57 -35.07
C ARG A 363 11.39 13.51 -33.55
N PHE A 364 11.61 12.32 -33.00
CA PHE A 364 11.86 12.13 -31.58
C PHE A 364 13.33 12.37 -31.24
N GLN A 365 13.58 13.19 -30.22
CA GLN A 365 14.86 13.24 -29.52
C GLN A 365 14.96 12.02 -28.59
N LYS A 366 16.17 11.48 -28.45
CA LYS A 366 16.47 10.36 -27.55
C LYS A 366 17.26 10.87 -26.35
N ILE A 367 16.83 10.49 -25.16
CA ILE A 367 17.49 10.81 -23.89
C ILE A 367 17.64 9.51 -23.12
N SER A 368 18.88 9.09 -22.91
CA SER A 368 19.19 7.83 -22.21
C SER A 368 19.21 8.05 -20.70
N ALA A 369 18.76 7.05 -19.96
CA ALA A 369 19.00 6.92 -18.53
C ALA A 369 20.47 6.52 -18.27
N ASP A 370 20.93 6.76 -17.05
CA ASP A 370 22.29 6.46 -16.64
C ASP A 370 22.50 4.96 -16.35
N GLY A 371 23.33 4.33 -17.17
CA GLY A 371 23.73 2.94 -16.98
C GLY A 371 22.59 1.94 -17.09
N LYS A 372 22.76 0.77 -16.46
CA LYS A 372 21.71 -0.26 -16.38
C LYS A 372 21.13 -0.31 -14.97
N SER A 373 19.82 -0.19 -14.88
CA SER A 373 19.09 -0.17 -13.61
C SER A 373 17.71 -0.83 -13.79
N LYS A 374 17.03 -1.13 -12.68
CA LYS A 374 15.61 -1.49 -12.70
C LYS A 374 14.75 -0.24 -12.81
N LEU A 375 14.99 0.71 -11.91
CA LEU A 375 14.36 2.03 -11.95
C LEU A 375 15.16 2.97 -12.85
N HIS A 376 14.46 3.56 -13.80
CA HIS A 376 14.96 4.57 -14.71
C HIS A 376 14.35 5.90 -14.31
N GLU A 377 15.22 6.90 -14.15
CA GLU A 377 14.85 8.29 -13.88
C GLU A 377 15.51 9.14 -14.96
N VAL A 378 14.70 9.87 -15.74
CA VAL A 378 15.21 10.68 -16.84
C VAL A 378 14.60 12.08 -16.78
N ARG A 379 15.42 13.05 -16.37
CA ARG A 379 15.09 14.46 -16.43
C ARG A 379 15.29 15.01 -17.85
N ILE A 380 14.19 15.34 -18.51
CA ILE A 380 14.17 16.06 -19.79
C ILE A 380 14.32 17.56 -19.50
N ARG A 381 15.18 18.24 -20.25
CA ARG A 381 15.47 19.69 -20.12
C ARG A 381 15.32 20.39 -21.47
N ASP A 382 15.47 21.71 -21.46
CA ASP A 382 15.42 22.58 -22.64
C ASP A 382 14.08 22.51 -23.39
N LEU A 383 13.00 22.26 -22.66
CA LEU A 383 11.63 22.26 -23.19
C LEU A 383 11.10 23.70 -23.29
N LYS A 384 10.11 23.90 -24.16
CA LYS A 384 9.37 25.16 -24.22
C LYS A 384 8.31 25.18 -23.12
N PRO A 385 8.11 26.30 -22.40
CA PRO A 385 6.97 26.48 -21.50
C PRO A 385 5.64 26.34 -22.21
N ASP A 386 4.61 25.94 -21.46
CA ASP A 386 3.21 25.90 -21.92
C ASP A 386 3.02 25.14 -23.26
N THR A 387 3.70 24.01 -23.41
CA THR A 387 3.81 23.27 -24.69
C THR A 387 3.48 21.79 -24.51
N ASP A 388 2.71 21.26 -25.46
CA ASP A 388 2.40 19.82 -25.53
C ASP A 388 3.58 19.02 -26.13
N TYR A 389 3.93 17.93 -25.46
CA TYR A 389 4.93 16.96 -25.92
C TYR A 389 4.32 15.56 -26.03
N GLU A 390 4.86 14.76 -26.95
CA GLU A 390 4.59 13.33 -27.06
C GLU A 390 5.84 12.55 -26.70
N TYR A 391 5.69 11.45 -25.97
CA TYR A 391 6.82 10.64 -25.55
C TYR A 391 6.49 9.15 -25.44
N TRP A 392 7.52 8.31 -25.45
CA TRP A 392 7.45 6.91 -25.07
C TRP A 392 8.80 6.48 -24.49
N VAL A 393 8.80 5.42 -23.69
CA VAL A 393 10.03 4.89 -23.10
C VAL A 393 10.39 3.54 -23.69
N GLN A 394 11.67 3.24 -23.69
CA GLN A 394 12.25 1.99 -24.17
C GLN A 394 13.16 1.39 -23.10
N SER A 395 13.06 0.08 -22.91
CA SER A 395 14.01 -0.71 -22.13
C SER A 395 14.30 -2.01 -22.86
N GLY A 396 15.56 -2.26 -23.22
CA GLY A 396 15.90 -3.31 -24.17
C GLY A 396 15.08 -3.20 -25.46
N SER A 397 14.40 -4.28 -25.83
CA SER A 397 13.50 -4.33 -26.99
C SER A 397 12.04 -3.99 -26.65
N LEU A 398 11.73 -3.70 -25.38
CA LEU A 398 10.37 -3.34 -24.96
C LEU A 398 10.15 -1.84 -25.10
N ARG A 399 9.02 -1.48 -25.70
CA ARG A 399 8.54 -0.11 -25.90
C ARG A 399 7.19 0.08 -25.22
N SER A 400 7.02 1.21 -24.53
CA SER A 400 5.72 1.64 -24.01
C SER A 400 4.76 2.12 -25.10
N LYS A 401 3.50 2.38 -24.74
CA LYS A 401 2.59 3.18 -25.58
C LYS A 401 3.16 4.57 -25.81
N LEU A 402 2.62 5.27 -26.81
CA LEU A 402 2.80 6.71 -26.95
C LEU A 402 1.94 7.43 -25.91
N TYR A 403 2.56 8.28 -25.12
CA TYR A 403 1.95 9.15 -24.12
C TYR A 403 2.21 10.61 -24.47
N HIS A 404 1.63 11.52 -23.70
CA HIS A 404 1.84 12.96 -23.84
C HIS A 404 1.94 13.62 -22.47
N PHE A 405 2.51 14.82 -22.43
CA PHE A 405 2.51 15.70 -21.27
C PHE A 405 2.48 17.15 -21.72
N HIS A 406 2.21 18.05 -20.79
CA HIS A 406 2.23 19.50 -21.00
C HIS A 406 3.22 20.13 -20.01
N THR A 407 4.14 20.97 -20.49
CA THR A 407 5.09 21.69 -19.63
C THR A 407 4.39 22.78 -18.81
N ALA A 408 4.96 23.14 -17.67
CA ALA A 408 4.33 24.15 -16.83
C ALA A 408 4.31 25.53 -17.53
N PRO A 409 3.24 26.33 -17.37
CA PRO A 409 3.22 27.69 -17.87
C PRO A 409 4.10 28.61 -17.04
N ASP A 410 4.86 29.47 -17.71
CA ASP A 410 5.62 30.57 -17.10
C ASP A 410 4.79 31.86 -16.98
N LYS A 411 3.61 31.88 -17.58
CA LYS A 411 2.67 33.02 -17.59
C LYS A 411 1.38 32.69 -16.87
N VAL A 412 0.73 33.73 -16.35
CA VAL A 412 -0.60 33.63 -15.75
C VAL A 412 -1.61 33.21 -16.82
N ARG A 413 -2.29 32.09 -16.60
CA ARG A 413 -3.42 31.63 -17.41
C ARG A 413 -4.36 30.73 -16.59
N PRO A 414 -5.60 30.47 -17.07
CA PRO A 414 -6.43 29.46 -16.47
C PRO A 414 -5.77 28.07 -16.52
N PHE A 415 -5.92 27.29 -15.46
CA PHE A 415 -5.44 25.92 -15.39
C PHE A 415 -6.29 25.09 -14.44
N ARG A 416 -6.10 23.76 -14.48
CA ARG A 416 -6.80 22.81 -13.61
C ARG A 416 -5.82 21.86 -12.93
N PHE A 417 -6.02 21.60 -11.65
CA PHE A 417 -5.27 20.57 -10.92
C PHE A 417 -6.16 19.75 -9.98
N ALA A 418 -5.71 18.54 -9.66
CA ALA A 418 -6.42 17.62 -8.76
C ALA A 418 -5.66 17.40 -7.44
N VAL A 419 -6.39 17.06 -6.37
CA VAL A 419 -5.83 16.73 -5.05
C VAL A 419 -6.53 15.49 -4.48
N TRP A 420 -5.80 14.56 -3.88
CA TRP A 420 -6.37 13.39 -3.19
C TRP A 420 -5.39 12.85 -2.14
N GLY A 421 -5.85 12.11 -1.13
CA GLY A 421 -4.98 11.55 -0.09
C GLY A 421 -5.34 10.11 0.28
N ASP A 422 -4.48 9.44 1.02
CA ASP A 422 -4.82 8.20 1.75
C ASP A 422 -5.33 7.11 0.80
N SER A 423 -4.57 6.91 -0.27
CA SER A 423 -4.95 5.99 -1.36
C SER A 423 -4.53 4.54 -1.13
N ARG A 424 -3.83 4.29 -0.01
CA ARG A 424 -3.35 2.99 0.44
C ARG A 424 -4.47 1.96 0.65
N THR A 425 -4.06 0.70 0.81
CA THR A 425 -4.87 -0.47 1.26
C THR A 425 -5.98 -0.98 0.32
N ASP A 426 -6.77 -0.13 -0.35
CA ASP A 426 -7.72 -0.55 -1.41
C ASP A 426 -7.38 0.04 -2.81
N PRO A 427 -6.48 -0.61 -3.56
CA PRO A 427 -6.10 -0.18 -4.91
C PRO A 427 -7.25 -0.23 -5.92
N PHE A 428 -8.33 -0.98 -5.67
CA PHE A 428 -9.46 -0.97 -6.58
C PHE A 428 -10.35 0.25 -6.35
N ALA A 429 -10.59 0.63 -5.09
CA ALA A 429 -11.23 1.91 -4.75
C ALA A 429 -10.39 3.08 -5.30
N HIS A 430 -9.09 3.07 -5.05
CA HIS A 430 -8.16 4.07 -5.58
C HIS A 430 -8.20 4.15 -7.11
N ARG A 431 -8.22 3.01 -7.81
CA ARG A 431 -8.34 3.00 -9.28
C ARG A 431 -9.61 3.70 -9.77
N MET A 432 -10.72 3.60 -9.04
CA MET A 432 -11.96 4.27 -9.43
C MET A 432 -11.86 5.79 -9.25
N VAL A 433 -11.22 6.25 -8.17
CA VAL A 433 -10.90 7.67 -7.97
C VAL A 433 -10.01 8.17 -9.11
N VAL A 434 -8.92 7.46 -9.42
CA VAL A 434 -7.99 7.80 -10.52
C VAL A 434 -8.68 7.85 -11.88
N LEU A 435 -9.56 6.90 -12.20
CA LEU A 435 -10.29 6.90 -13.47
C LEU A 435 -11.18 8.14 -13.61
N GLN A 436 -11.75 8.62 -12.49
CA GLN A 436 -12.54 9.84 -12.50
C GLN A 436 -11.67 11.10 -12.53
N MET A 437 -10.51 11.11 -11.86
CA MET A 437 -9.48 12.16 -12.01
C MET A 437 -9.03 12.28 -13.46
N ALA A 438 -8.73 11.17 -14.13
CA ALA A 438 -8.33 11.14 -15.53
C ALA A 438 -9.40 11.76 -16.46
N ARG A 439 -10.69 11.57 -16.15
CA ARG A 439 -11.79 12.20 -16.88
C ARG A 439 -11.88 13.70 -16.65
N ALA A 440 -11.47 14.18 -15.48
CA ALA A 440 -11.40 15.60 -15.15
C ALA A 440 -10.27 16.33 -15.90
N LYS A 441 -9.28 15.58 -16.42
CA LYS A 441 -8.14 16.09 -17.19
C LYS A 441 -7.38 17.23 -16.49
N PRO A 442 -6.91 17.01 -15.24
CA PRO A 442 -6.02 17.98 -14.59
C PRO A 442 -4.68 18.06 -15.34
N GLU A 443 -4.03 19.21 -15.26
CA GLU A 443 -2.70 19.43 -15.85
C GLU A 443 -1.58 18.88 -14.95
N PHE A 444 -1.82 18.81 -13.64
CA PHE A 444 -1.02 18.08 -12.66
C PHE A 444 -1.91 17.68 -11.48
N ALA A 445 -1.41 16.78 -10.61
CA ALA A 445 -2.16 16.36 -9.44
C ALA A 445 -1.25 16.24 -8.20
N VAL A 446 -1.78 16.53 -7.02
CA VAL A 446 -1.05 16.48 -5.75
C VAL A 446 -1.69 15.45 -4.82
N ASN A 447 -0.91 14.45 -4.40
CA ASN A 447 -1.32 13.52 -3.38
C ASN A 447 -0.91 14.05 -2.00
N VAL A 448 -1.79 14.00 -1.00
CA VAL A 448 -1.53 14.50 0.36
C VAL A 448 -1.03 13.42 1.34
N GLY A 449 -0.33 12.39 0.84
CA GLY A 449 0.33 11.35 1.63
C GLY A 449 -0.45 10.06 1.79
N ASP A 450 0.19 9.06 2.40
CA ASP A 450 -0.33 7.72 2.63
C ASP A 450 -0.71 7.00 1.31
N VAL A 451 0.23 6.98 0.37
CA VAL A 451 0.09 6.26 -0.90
C VAL A 451 0.26 4.75 -0.75
N VAL A 452 0.90 4.31 0.33
CA VAL A 452 1.11 2.90 0.66
C VAL A 452 0.81 2.59 2.13
N GLY A 453 0.42 1.35 2.41
CA GLY A 453 0.15 0.93 3.80
C GLY A 453 1.37 0.84 4.72
N HIS A 454 2.57 0.72 4.15
CA HIS A 454 3.83 0.68 4.91
C HIS A 454 4.99 0.93 3.95
N GLY A 455 5.72 2.05 4.11
CA GLY A 455 6.68 2.51 3.11
C GLY A 455 7.86 1.56 2.87
N ALA A 456 8.30 0.82 3.89
CA ALA A 456 9.36 -0.19 3.71
C ALA A 456 8.91 -1.44 2.93
N ASN A 457 7.60 -1.60 2.67
CA ASN A 457 7.06 -2.71 1.89
C ASN A 457 7.10 -2.39 0.39
N TRP A 458 8.26 -2.62 -0.23
CA TRP A 458 8.53 -2.40 -1.65
C TRP A 458 7.40 -2.84 -2.62
N PRO A 459 6.87 -4.09 -2.55
CA PRO A 459 5.73 -4.49 -3.38
C PRO A 459 4.49 -3.59 -3.28
N SER A 460 4.25 -2.93 -2.12
CA SER A 460 3.06 -2.09 -1.94
C SER A 460 3.09 -0.83 -2.79
N TRP A 461 4.26 -0.26 -3.11
CA TRP A 461 4.37 0.90 -4.00
C TRP A 461 3.83 0.58 -5.39
N ALA A 462 4.24 -0.56 -5.94
CA ALA A 462 3.75 -1.03 -7.22
C ALA A 462 2.25 -1.35 -7.17
N LEU A 463 1.80 -2.08 -6.15
CA LEU A 463 0.45 -2.66 -6.10
C LEU A 463 -0.64 -1.71 -5.58
N GLN A 464 -0.31 -0.79 -4.66
CA GLN A 464 -1.24 0.13 -4.02
C GLN A 464 -1.23 1.51 -4.67
N TYR A 465 -0.06 1.97 -5.14
CA TYR A 465 0.08 3.29 -5.75
C TYR A 465 0.14 3.23 -7.28
N PHE A 466 1.23 2.73 -7.86
CA PHE A 466 1.47 2.84 -9.30
C PHE A 466 0.49 2.06 -10.17
N LEU A 467 0.07 0.86 -9.76
CA LEU A 467 -0.86 0.05 -10.53
C LEU A 467 -2.26 0.71 -10.65
N PRO A 468 -2.87 1.23 -9.57
CA PRO A 468 -4.08 2.04 -9.66
C PRO A 468 -3.93 3.32 -10.47
N MET A 469 -2.76 3.97 -10.42
CA MET A 469 -2.50 5.16 -11.23
C MET A 469 -2.49 4.82 -12.73
N GLY A 470 -1.75 3.79 -13.13
CA GLY A 470 -1.67 3.32 -14.53
C GLY A 470 -1.37 4.47 -15.51
N ASP A 471 -2.03 4.47 -16.67
CA ASP A 471 -1.82 5.47 -17.72
C ASP A 471 -2.09 6.93 -17.26
N PHE A 472 -2.80 7.17 -16.14
CA PHE A 472 -2.97 8.53 -15.60
C PHE A 472 -1.63 9.15 -15.21
N ALA A 473 -0.79 8.42 -14.48
CA ALA A 473 0.53 8.92 -14.09
C ALA A 473 1.49 9.06 -15.28
N ALA A 474 1.24 8.36 -16.39
CA ALA A 474 1.99 8.50 -17.64
C ALA A 474 1.60 9.75 -18.45
N THR A 475 0.65 10.56 -17.98
CA THR A 475 0.14 11.72 -18.73
C THR A 475 -0.07 12.95 -17.85
N VAL A 476 -0.37 12.74 -16.57
CA VAL A 476 -0.54 13.80 -15.57
C VAL A 476 0.62 13.70 -14.58
N PRO A 477 1.49 14.73 -14.49
CA PRO A 477 2.53 14.80 -13.47
C PRO A 477 1.94 14.80 -12.06
N THR A 478 2.59 14.08 -11.15
CA THR A 478 2.13 13.96 -9.76
C THR A 478 3.17 14.43 -8.76
N TYR A 479 2.71 15.15 -7.74
CA TYR A 479 3.45 15.48 -6.52
C TYR A 479 2.83 14.73 -5.34
N ILE A 480 3.59 14.48 -4.28
CA ILE A 480 3.22 13.70 -3.11
C ILE A 480 3.79 14.39 -1.87
N SER A 481 2.94 14.81 -0.92
CA SER A 481 3.38 15.09 0.44
C SER A 481 3.58 13.78 1.20
N ILE A 482 4.51 13.73 2.15
CA ILE A 482 4.82 12.50 2.87
C ILE A 482 3.82 12.28 4.02
N GLY A 483 3.22 11.10 4.09
CA GLY A 483 2.38 10.68 5.22
C GLY A 483 3.09 9.77 6.20
N ASN A 484 2.42 9.46 7.31
CA ASN A 484 3.02 8.67 8.38
C ASN A 484 3.25 7.21 7.94
N HIS A 485 2.47 6.69 6.98
CA HIS A 485 2.68 5.34 6.48
C HIS A 485 3.87 5.21 5.54
N GLU A 486 4.32 6.28 4.90
CA GLU A 486 5.56 6.29 4.13
C GLU A 486 6.77 6.01 5.06
N TYR A 487 6.78 6.53 6.29
CA TYR A 487 7.79 6.20 7.30
C TYR A 487 7.69 4.75 7.82
N GLY A 488 6.60 4.04 7.53
CA GLY A 488 6.28 2.73 8.09
C GLY A 488 5.38 2.80 9.33
N GLY A 489 4.78 3.96 9.62
CA GLY A 489 3.99 4.25 10.80
C GLY A 489 4.80 5.01 11.87
N TYR A 490 4.16 5.32 13.00
CA TYR A 490 4.78 6.07 14.08
C TYR A 490 6.01 5.36 14.66
N GLY A 491 7.15 6.06 14.68
CA GLY A 491 8.40 5.61 15.32
C GLY A 491 9.44 4.95 14.40
N TYR A 492 9.18 4.82 13.09
CA TYR A 492 10.10 4.20 12.12
C TYR A 492 10.90 5.24 11.31
N GLY A 493 12.22 5.01 11.15
CA GLY A 493 13.11 5.70 10.20
C GLY A 493 13.41 7.20 10.45
N HIS A 494 14.52 7.69 9.88
CA HIS A 494 14.76 9.14 9.64
C HIS A 494 14.59 9.48 8.15
N ARG A 495 14.48 8.45 7.30
CA ARG A 495 14.41 8.56 5.85
C ARG A 495 13.35 7.62 5.34
N VAL A 496 12.71 8.04 4.26
CA VAL A 496 11.68 7.28 3.57
C VAL A 496 12.31 6.60 2.35
N GLN A 497 13.20 5.64 2.57
CA GLN A 497 14.09 5.09 1.52
C GLN A 497 13.36 4.65 0.24
N THR A 498 12.17 4.04 0.37
CA THR A 498 11.42 3.57 -0.80
C THR A 498 10.70 4.72 -1.53
N PHE A 499 10.31 5.79 -0.82
CA PHE A 499 9.82 7.01 -1.45
C PHE A 499 10.94 7.70 -2.21
N GLU A 500 12.11 7.92 -1.58
CA GLU A 500 13.31 8.48 -2.23
C GLU A 500 13.79 7.64 -3.43
N TYR A 501 13.38 6.37 -3.51
CA TYR A 501 13.62 5.55 -4.69
C TYR A 501 12.58 5.77 -5.78
N TYR A 502 11.31 6.00 -5.46
CA TYR A 502 10.21 6.02 -6.44
C TYR A 502 9.72 7.42 -6.82
N VAL A 503 10.31 8.47 -6.24
CA VAL A 503 9.77 9.81 -6.31
C VAL A 503 10.89 10.82 -6.59
N ASP A 504 10.74 11.58 -7.68
CA ASP A 504 11.51 12.79 -7.96
C ASP A 504 10.59 14.01 -7.80
N GLN A 505 10.98 14.95 -6.94
CA GLN A 505 10.23 16.16 -6.63
C GLN A 505 11.17 17.37 -6.50
N PRO A 506 10.65 18.61 -6.55
CA PRO A 506 11.48 19.79 -6.33
C PRO A 506 12.16 19.80 -4.96
N GLY A 507 13.18 20.65 -4.84
CA GLY A 507 13.82 20.94 -3.56
C GLY A 507 14.52 19.72 -2.97
N ASN A 508 14.17 19.37 -1.73
CA ASN A 508 14.70 18.21 -1.05
C ASN A 508 13.75 17.00 -1.08
N GLU A 509 12.66 17.06 -1.87
CA GLU A 509 11.60 16.06 -2.03
C GLU A 509 10.66 15.83 -0.83
N TYR A 510 11.04 16.28 0.37
CA TYR A 510 10.25 16.16 1.60
C TYR A 510 9.36 17.40 1.81
N TYR A 511 9.96 18.58 1.69
CA TYR A 511 9.27 19.86 1.71
C TYR A 511 9.86 20.79 0.64
N PHE A 512 8.97 21.35 -0.18
CA PHE A 512 9.35 22.09 -1.36
C PHE A 512 8.22 22.99 -1.85
N SER A 513 8.54 23.89 -2.76
CA SER A 513 7.55 24.72 -3.44
C SER A 513 7.76 24.70 -4.96
N PHE A 514 6.69 25.00 -5.69
CA PHE A 514 6.75 25.21 -7.14
C PHE A 514 5.70 26.24 -7.58
N ASN A 515 5.89 26.79 -8.78
CA ASN A 515 4.97 27.75 -9.36
C ASN A 515 4.28 27.14 -10.58
N TYR A 516 2.99 27.45 -10.75
CA TYR A 516 2.23 27.04 -11.93
C TYR A 516 1.24 28.14 -12.32
N ALA A 517 1.39 28.67 -13.54
CA ALA A 517 0.48 29.65 -14.13
C ALA A 517 0.12 30.85 -13.21
N GLY A 518 1.11 31.38 -12.48
CA GLY A 518 0.93 32.51 -11.55
C GLY A 518 0.40 32.16 -10.16
N SER A 519 0.30 30.88 -9.82
CA SER A 519 -0.02 30.39 -8.47
C SER A 519 1.21 29.73 -7.85
N HIS A 520 1.26 29.73 -6.52
CA HIS A 520 2.37 29.19 -5.73
C HIS A 520 1.89 28.02 -4.86
N PHE A 521 2.62 26.91 -4.91
CA PHE A 521 2.27 25.64 -4.28
C PHE A 521 3.36 25.27 -3.28
N ILE A 522 2.98 24.95 -2.06
CA ILE A 522 3.89 24.65 -0.95
C ILE A 522 3.54 23.28 -0.39
N VAL A 523 4.50 22.36 -0.36
CA VAL A 523 4.36 21.03 0.23
C VAL A 523 5.21 20.96 1.49
N LEU A 524 4.60 20.53 2.60
CA LEU A 524 5.25 20.34 3.89
C LEU A 524 5.19 18.87 4.32
N ASP A 525 6.15 18.50 5.16
CA ASP A 525 6.21 17.21 5.84
C ASP A 525 6.24 17.44 7.36
N PRO A 526 5.08 17.39 8.04
CA PRO A 526 4.99 17.70 9.47
C PRO A 526 5.16 16.48 10.39
N ASN A 527 5.49 15.29 9.87
CA ASN A 527 5.54 14.05 10.65
C ASN A 527 6.54 14.17 11.83
N SER A 528 6.10 13.90 13.06
CA SER A 528 6.91 13.97 14.30
C SER A 528 7.28 12.56 14.83
N PRO A 529 8.46 12.33 15.45
CA PRO A 529 9.42 13.32 15.95
C PRO A 529 10.82 13.12 15.34
N LYS A 530 11.14 13.77 14.21
CA LYS A 530 12.49 13.75 13.61
C LYS A 530 12.60 14.76 12.48
N ASP A 531 13.72 15.52 12.46
CA ASP A 531 14.35 16.40 11.44
C ASP A 531 13.51 17.28 10.50
N HIS A 532 12.24 16.93 10.25
CA HIS A 532 11.27 17.58 9.39
C HIS A 532 10.12 18.23 10.19
N ASP A 533 10.01 18.04 11.51
CA ASP A 533 9.00 18.75 12.31
C ASP A 533 9.07 20.28 12.10
N VAL A 534 7.94 20.98 12.30
CA VAL A 534 7.74 22.38 11.94
C VAL A 534 7.61 23.36 13.12
N PRO A 535 8.26 23.16 14.30
CA PRO A 535 8.20 24.18 15.36
C PRO A 535 9.07 25.41 15.02
N PRO A 536 8.79 26.57 15.63
CA PRO A 536 9.58 27.78 15.45
C PRO A 536 11.07 27.53 15.68
N GLY A 537 11.88 27.82 14.66
CA GLY A 537 13.32 27.64 14.69
C GLY A 537 13.83 26.36 14.00
N SER A 538 12.95 25.40 13.67
CA SER A 538 13.32 24.22 12.88
C SER A 538 13.76 24.61 11.45
N PRO A 539 14.54 23.74 10.76
CA PRO A 539 14.92 23.99 9.38
C PRO A 539 13.71 24.18 8.46
N GLN A 540 12.68 23.33 8.57
CA GLN A 540 11.48 23.42 7.74
C GLN A 540 10.66 24.68 8.04
N TYR A 541 10.53 25.09 9.32
CA TYR A 541 9.82 26.32 9.68
C TYR A 541 10.51 27.56 9.10
N LYS A 542 11.84 27.64 9.20
CA LYS A 542 12.63 28.75 8.61
C LYS A 542 12.48 28.77 7.09
N TRP A 543 12.60 27.60 6.46
CA TRP A 543 12.40 27.47 5.03
C TRP A 543 11.00 27.92 4.59
N LEU A 544 9.95 27.50 5.30
CA LEU A 544 8.57 27.91 5.01
C LEU A 544 8.41 29.43 5.12
N LEU A 545 8.99 30.05 6.15
CA LEU A 545 8.94 31.50 6.30
C LEU A 545 9.67 32.20 5.15
N ASP A 546 10.84 31.71 4.74
CA ASP A 546 11.60 32.28 3.63
C ASP A 546 10.87 32.11 2.29
N ASP A 547 10.26 30.94 2.06
CA ASP A 547 9.47 30.62 0.86
C ASP A 547 8.20 31.49 0.77
N LEU A 548 7.46 31.64 1.88
CA LEU A 548 6.31 32.55 1.97
C LEU A 548 6.69 34.01 1.71
N ASN A 549 7.89 34.45 2.11
CA ASN A 549 8.40 35.79 1.85
C ASN A 549 9.05 35.94 0.46
N SER A 550 9.22 34.85 -0.29
CA SER A 550 9.88 34.89 -1.60
C SER A 550 9.10 35.75 -2.59
N GLU A 551 9.81 36.33 -3.56
CA GLU A 551 9.19 37.14 -4.61
C GLU A 551 8.13 36.34 -5.39
N ALA A 552 8.38 35.05 -5.62
CA ALA A 552 7.45 34.15 -6.30
C ALA A 552 6.13 34.00 -5.52
N SER A 553 6.21 33.74 -4.20
CA SER A 553 5.02 33.59 -3.34
C SER A 553 4.27 34.91 -3.15
N GLN A 554 5.01 36.02 -3.01
CA GLN A 554 4.41 37.34 -2.82
C GLN A 554 3.69 37.84 -4.09
N LYS A 555 4.21 37.52 -5.29
CA LYS A 555 3.57 37.86 -6.57
C LYS A 555 2.48 36.87 -7.00
N ALA A 556 2.34 35.73 -6.33
CA ALA A 556 1.37 34.72 -6.69
C ALA A 556 -0.06 35.23 -6.52
N ASN A 557 -0.91 34.92 -7.51
CA ASN A 557 -2.33 35.21 -7.47
C ASN A 557 -3.05 34.36 -6.41
N TRP A 558 -2.59 33.13 -6.21
CA TRP A 558 -3.15 32.16 -5.29
C TRP A 558 -2.02 31.35 -4.66
N ARG A 559 -2.20 30.97 -3.39
CA ARG A 559 -1.25 30.13 -2.63
C ARG A 559 -1.97 28.89 -2.13
N PHE A 560 -1.40 27.72 -2.40
CA PHE A 560 -1.95 26.44 -1.96
C PHE A 560 -0.92 25.70 -1.12
N VAL A 561 -1.36 25.11 0.00
CA VAL A 561 -0.48 24.38 0.92
C VAL A 561 -0.96 22.94 1.07
N PHE A 562 -0.03 22.00 1.09
CA PHE A 562 -0.29 20.57 1.17
C PHE A 562 0.58 19.92 2.25
N PHE A 563 -0.03 19.13 3.12
CA PHE A 563 0.67 18.30 4.10
C PHE A 563 -0.26 17.22 4.63
N HIS A 564 0.29 16.12 5.12
CA HIS A 564 -0.51 14.93 5.42
C HIS A 564 -1.44 15.08 6.62
N GLU A 565 -0.91 15.32 7.83
CA GLU A 565 -1.70 15.37 9.05
C GLU A 565 -2.40 16.74 9.21
N PRO A 566 -3.74 16.81 9.35
CA PRO A 566 -4.47 18.07 9.35
C PRO A 566 -4.35 18.82 10.68
N PRO A 567 -4.37 20.17 10.70
CA PRO A 567 -4.43 20.94 11.95
C PRO A 567 -5.78 20.77 12.67
N TYR A 568 -6.86 20.44 11.97
CA TYR A 568 -8.20 20.27 12.53
C TYR A 568 -8.85 19.05 11.89
N SER A 569 -9.43 18.17 12.70
CA SER A 569 -10.23 17.04 12.25
C SER A 569 -11.40 16.77 13.19
N GLU A 570 -12.56 16.37 12.66
CA GLU A 570 -13.73 15.96 13.42
C GLU A 570 -13.85 14.44 13.59
N ASN A 571 -13.28 13.64 12.70
CA ASN A 571 -13.54 12.19 12.61
C ASN A 571 -12.29 11.30 12.73
N TRP A 572 -12.47 10.11 13.31
CA TRP A 572 -11.42 9.09 13.45
C TRP A 572 -12.03 7.70 13.78
N ASP A 573 -11.54 6.56 13.27
CA ASP A 573 -12.10 5.22 13.59
C ASP A 573 -11.03 4.19 14.03
N LEU A 574 -9.84 4.67 14.47
CA LEU A 574 -8.70 3.81 14.83
C LEU A 574 -8.47 3.62 16.34
N GLY A 575 -9.49 3.78 17.17
CA GLY A 575 -9.46 3.37 18.58
C GLY A 575 -8.73 4.31 19.56
N GLY A 576 -8.71 5.61 19.26
CA GLY A 576 -8.15 6.67 20.11
C GLY A 576 -8.84 8.02 19.88
N TYR A 577 -8.46 9.05 20.65
CA TYR A 577 -8.89 10.43 20.44
C TYR A 577 -7.94 11.11 19.45
N TYR A 578 -8.50 11.74 18.41
CA TYR A 578 -7.77 12.56 17.45
C TYR A 578 -8.65 13.75 17.04
N ASP A 579 -8.11 14.97 17.07
CA ASP A 579 -8.81 16.19 16.64
C ASP A 579 -7.97 17.07 15.69
N GLY A 580 -6.91 16.52 15.13
CA GLY A 580 -5.88 17.21 14.34
C GLY A 580 -4.64 17.61 15.15
N GLU A 581 -3.61 18.06 14.44
CA GLU A 581 -2.29 18.35 15.01
C GLU A 581 -2.22 19.70 15.74
N GLU A 582 -2.05 19.64 17.06
CA GLU A 582 -1.95 20.84 17.90
C GLU A 582 -0.76 21.73 17.53
N LEU A 583 0.40 21.16 17.24
CA LEU A 583 1.59 21.93 16.89
C LEU A 583 1.45 22.66 15.55
N LEU A 584 0.71 22.08 14.58
CA LEU A 584 0.40 22.78 13.34
C LEU A 584 -0.54 23.96 13.58
N ARG A 585 -1.53 23.82 14.48
CA ARG A 585 -2.41 24.91 14.90
C ARG A 585 -1.62 26.04 15.56
N GLU A 586 -0.63 25.72 16.39
CA GLU A 586 0.15 26.72 17.11
C GLU A 586 1.17 27.43 16.21
N HIS A 587 1.84 26.70 15.32
CA HIS A 587 3.05 27.19 14.66
C HIS A 587 2.85 27.53 13.18
N VAL A 588 2.08 26.72 12.46
CA VAL A 588 1.96 26.83 10.99
C VAL A 588 0.73 27.62 10.60
N VAL A 589 -0.43 27.34 11.20
CA VAL A 589 -1.70 28.02 10.90
C VAL A 589 -1.60 29.55 10.94
N PRO A 590 -0.97 30.19 11.95
CA PRO A 590 -0.83 31.65 11.96
C PRO A 590 -0.03 32.21 10.78
N LEU A 591 0.93 31.46 10.24
CA LEU A 591 1.65 31.85 9.03
C LEU A 591 0.73 31.74 7.81
N LEU A 592 -0.03 30.66 7.68
CA LEU A 592 -0.92 30.46 6.52
C LEU A 592 -1.98 31.56 6.44
N GLU A 593 -2.52 31.97 7.58
CA GLU A 593 -3.45 33.09 7.70
C GLU A 593 -2.78 34.42 7.36
N LYS A 594 -1.61 34.71 7.94
CA LYS A 594 -0.87 35.97 7.71
C LYS A 594 -0.48 36.17 6.25
N TYR A 595 -0.12 35.10 5.56
CA TYR A 595 0.30 35.14 4.16
C TYR A 595 -0.85 34.88 3.18
N HIS A 596 -2.11 34.96 3.65
CA HIS A 596 -3.32 34.83 2.83
C HIS A 596 -3.29 33.59 1.93
N VAL A 597 -3.00 32.43 2.52
CA VAL A 597 -3.12 31.15 1.82
C VAL A 597 -4.57 30.94 1.40
N THR A 598 -4.78 30.46 0.18
CA THR A 598 -6.11 30.28 -0.41
C THR A 598 -6.79 29.03 0.14
N MET A 599 -6.12 27.88 0.00
CA MET A 599 -6.60 26.59 0.48
C MET A 599 -5.43 25.73 0.97
N VAL A 600 -5.70 24.96 2.01
CA VAL A 600 -4.80 24.00 2.65
C VAL A 600 -5.43 22.61 2.49
N PHE A 601 -4.65 21.65 2.03
CA PHE A 601 -5.09 20.28 1.79
C PHE A 601 -4.33 19.30 2.66
N SER A 602 -5.07 18.39 3.28
CA SER A 602 -4.54 17.33 4.13
C SER A 602 -5.27 16.02 3.93
N GLY A 603 -4.72 14.96 4.49
CA GLY A 603 -5.26 13.61 4.48
C GLY A 603 -5.40 13.07 5.90
N HIS A 604 -4.85 11.89 6.13
CA HIS A 604 -4.68 11.22 7.42
C HIS A 604 -5.98 10.69 8.03
N THR A 605 -7.01 11.53 8.14
CA THR A 605 -8.37 11.07 8.45
C THR A 605 -9.05 10.68 7.16
N HIS A 606 -9.55 9.45 7.09
CA HIS A 606 -9.99 8.82 5.86
C HIS A 606 -11.42 9.22 5.50
N ASP A 607 -11.65 10.52 5.34
CA ASP A 607 -12.95 11.10 5.03
C ASP A 607 -12.80 12.42 4.27
N TYR A 608 -13.92 13.11 4.09
CA TYR A 608 -13.97 14.45 3.54
C TYR A 608 -14.37 15.43 4.65
N GLU A 609 -13.55 16.44 4.88
CA GLU A 609 -13.92 17.59 5.70
C GLU A 609 -13.52 18.90 5.00
N ARG A 610 -14.34 19.94 5.13
CA ARG A 610 -13.98 21.29 4.69
C ARG A 610 -14.43 22.33 5.69
N GLY A 611 -13.52 23.23 6.02
CA GLY A 611 -13.77 24.41 6.82
C GLY A 611 -13.06 25.66 6.30
N GLN A 612 -13.29 26.80 6.95
CA GLN A 612 -12.59 28.05 6.68
C GLN A 612 -12.28 28.77 7.99
N TRP A 613 -11.04 29.21 8.18
CA TRP A 613 -10.63 29.93 9.38
C TRP A 613 -9.54 30.98 9.11
N PRO A 614 -9.70 32.22 9.62
CA PRO A 614 -10.95 32.80 10.15
C PRO A 614 -12.05 32.80 9.09
N LYS A 615 -13.31 32.66 9.53
CA LYS A 615 -14.47 32.62 8.61
C LYS A 615 -14.51 33.87 7.73
N GLY A 616 -14.71 33.69 6.43
CA GLY A 616 -14.83 34.75 5.43
C GLY A 616 -13.53 35.43 5.01
N ASN A 617 -12.42 35.26 5.74
CA ASN A 617 -11.18 35.99 5.46
C ASN A 617 -9.90 35.14 5.52
N GLY A 618 -10.00 33.88 5.96
CA GLY A 618 -8.86 32.96 6.06
C GLY A 618 -8.87 31.85 5.02
N PRO A 619 -7.82 31.01 5.03
CA PRO A 619 -7.73 29.83 4.18
C PRO A 619 -8.92 28.88 4.40
N TYR A 620 -9.27 28.16 3.34
CA TYR A 620 -10.04 26.93 3.46
C TYR A 620 -9.12 25.79 3.89
N TYR A 621 -9.54 25.00 4.87
CA TYR A 621 -8.89 23.76 5.26
C TYR A 621 -9.72 22.58 4.74
N VAL A 622 -9.10 21.71 3.96
CA VAL A 622 -9.76 20.57 3.33
C VAL A 622 -9.02 19.29 3.70
N ILE A 623 -9.72 18.37 4.34
CA ILE A 623 -9.29 16.97 4.47
C ILE A 623 -9.85 16.20 3.27
N THR A 624 -8.97 15.52 2.54
CA THR A 624 -9.29 14.74 1.34
C THR A 624 -8.76 13.30 1.42
N GLY A 625 -8.88 12.64 2.58
CA GLY A 625 -8.39 11.27 2.83
C GLY A 625 -9.28 10.14 2.28
N GLY A 626 -10.16 10.44 1.33
CA GLY A 626 -11.02 9.47 0.66
C GLY A 626 -10.39 8.83 -0.59
N GLY A 627 -9.07 8.70 -0.70
CA GLY A 627 -8.42 8.24 -1.93
C GLY A 627 -8.40 6.72 -2.13
N GLY A 628 -8.65 5.92 -1.10
CA GLY A 628 -8.66 4.45 -1.20
C GLY A 628 -8.58 3.70 0.13
N ALA A 629 -8.13 4.32 1.21
CA ALA A 629 -8.08 3.71 2.52
C ALA A 629 -9.48 3.42 3.10
N ARG A 630 -9.55 2.60 4.15
CA ARG A 630 -10.83 2.34 4.84
C ARG A 630 -11.34 3.65 5.44
N LEU A 631 -12.55 4.06 5.07
CA LEU A 631 -13.15 5.31 5.53
C LEU A 631 -13.38 5.33 7.05
N ASP A 632 -13.04 6.44 7.69
CA ASP A 632 -13.39 6.74 9.08
C ASP A 632 -14.84 7.23 9.13
N ASP A 633 -15.67 6.73 10.05
CA ASP A 633 -17.10 7.12 10.14
C ASP A 633 -17.57 7.43 11.58
N LEU A 634 -16.64 7.76 12.46
CA LEU A 634 -16.94 8.14 13.84
C LEU A 634 -16.47 9.58 14.11
N LYS A 635 -17.42 10.45 14.45
CA LYS A 635 -17.18 11.83 14.85
C LYS A 635 -16.78 11.91 16.32
N TYR A 636 -15.65 12.55 16.62
CA TYR A 636 -15.12 12.77 17.97
C TYR A 636 -15.17 14.23 18.43
N LYS A 637 -14.97 15.16 17.50
CA LYS A 637 -14.87 16.59 17.81
C LYS A 637 -15.77 17.37 16.87
N GLU A 638 -16.30 18.48 17.35
CA GLU A 638 -16.94 19.48 16.51
C GLU A 638 -16.10 20.75 16.55
N TRP A 639 -15.65 21.20 15.38
CA TRP A 639 -14.86 22.41 15.22
C TRP A 639 -15.73 23.50 14.59
N PRO A 640 -15.86 24.70 15.18
CA PRO A 640 -16.71 25.76 14.63
C PRO A 640 -16.29 26.24 13.24
N GLN A 641 -15.05 25.95 12.84
CA GLN A 641 -14.52 26.28 11.53
C GLN A 641 -14.87 25.25 10.43
N ILE A 642 -15.29 24.03 10.76
CA ILE A 642 -15.61 22.98 9.78
C ILE A 642 -17.09 23.09 9.37
N ASP A 643 -17.32 23.28 8.07
CA ASP A 643 -18.64 23.52 7.49
C ASP A 643 -19.30 22.25 6.93
N LYS A 644 -18.49 21.29 6.49
CA LYS A 644 -18.98 20.10 5.80
C LYS A 644 -18.10 18.90 6.07
N THR A 645 -18.77 17.78 6.27
CA THR A 645 -18.18 16.48 6.56
C THR A 645 -18.90 15.40 5.75
N ALA A 646 -18.17 14.46 5.16
CA ALA A 646 -18.75 13.33 4.46
C ALA A 646 -17.83 12.10 4.44
N PHE A 647 -18.45 10.92 4.55
CA PHE A 647 -17.75 9.63 4.50
C PHE A 647 -17.84 9.02 3.11
N ALA A 648 -16.90 9.38 2.23
CA ALA A 648 -16.92 8.91 0.86
C ALA A 648 -15.52 8.84 0.25
N TYR A 649 -15.33 7.87 -0.65
CA TYR A 649 -14.21 7.94 -1.59
C TYR A 649 -14.39 9.14 -2.51
N HIS A 650 -13.34 9.92 -2.75
CA HIS A 650 -13.40 11.13 -3.56
C HIS A 650 -12.00 11.61 -3.96
N PHE A 651 -11.97 12.64 -4.82
CA PHE A 651 -10.82 13.52 -5.03
C PHE A 651 -11.33 14.96 -5.14
N CYS A 652 -10.43 15.92 -5.01
CA CYS A 652 -10.70 17.33 -5.23
C CYS A 652 -10.20 17.78 -6.61
N ILE A 653 -10.93 18.66 -7.27
CA ILE A 653 -10.53 19.31 -8.52
C ILE A 653 -10.69 20.82 -8.38
N LEU A 654 -9.70 21.57 -8.87
CA LEU A 654 -9.70 23.02 -8.83
C LEU A 654 -9.52 23.58 -10.24
N ASP A 655 -10.42 24.46 -10.63
CA ASP A 655 -10.32 25.31 -11.82
C ASP A 655 -9.86 26.70 -11.38
N VAL A 656 -8.62 27.06 -11.71
CA VAL A 656 -7.99 28.30 -11.26
C VAL A 656 -7.90 29.28 -12.42
N THR A 657 -8.35 30.52 -12.20
CA THR A 657 -8.18 31.66 -13.09
C THR A 657 -7.41 32.77 -12.35
N PRO A 658 -7.03 33.89 -13.02
CA PRO A 658 -6.39 35.00 -12.32
C PRO A 658 -7.22 35.58 -11.15
N ASP A 659 -8.56 35.47 -11.26
CA ASP A 659 -9.53 36.18 -10.40
C ASP A 659 -10.45 35.25 -9.61
N SER A 660 -10.45 33.94 -9.91
CA SER A 660 -11.24 32.95 -9.17
C SER A 660 -10.57 31.59 -9.00
N VAL A 661 -10.98 30.87 -7.96
CA VAL A 661 -10.74 29.43 -7.76
C VAL A 661 -12.09 28.74 -7.63
N ASP A 662 -12.40 27.84 -8.55
CA ASP A 662 -13.59 27.00 -8.53
C ASP A 662 -13.20 25.60 -8.02
N TYR A 663 -13.51 25.31 -6.76
CA TYR A 663 -13.16 24.08 -6.07
C TYR A 663 -14.35 23.11 -6.05
N ARG A 664 -14.09 21.83 -6.33
CA ARG A 664 -15.09 20.75 -6.21
C ARG A 664 -14.47 19.48 -5.60
N ALA A 665 -15.17 18.86 -4.65
CA ALA A 665 -14.95 17.46 -4.27
C ALA A 665 -15.83 16.55 -5.13
N VAL A 666 -15.26 15.51 -5.75
CA VAL A 666 -15.91 14.68 -6.77
C VAL A 666 -15.85 13.21 -6.39
N LEU A 667 -17.00 12.55 -6.44
CA LEU A 667 -17.15 11.12 -6.15
C LEU A 667 -16.70 10.25 -7.35
N PRO A 668 -16.36 8.96 -7.14
CA PRO A 668 -15.98 8.04 -8.23
C PRO A 668 -17.04 7.83 -9.32
N ASP A 669 -18.30 8.14 -9.05
CA ASP A 669 -19.38 8.11 -10.04
C ASP A 669 -19.46 9.41 -10.89
N GLY A 670 -18.65 10.40 -10.55
CA GLY A 670 -18.56 11.70 -11.20
C GLY A 670 -19.50 12.78 -10.65
N SER A 671 -20.31 12.47 -9.65
CA SER A 671 -21.14 13.48 -8.98
C SER A 671 -20.32 14.37 -8.03
N THR A 672 -20.75 15.61 -7.88
CA THR A 672 -20.15 16.58 -6.95
C THR A 672 -20.59 16.26 -5.51
N LEU A 673 -19.62 16.02 -4.64
CA LEU A 673 -19.83 15.89 -3.20
C LEU A 673 -19.97 17.27 -2.55
N ASP A 674 -19.10 18.21 -2.95
CA ASP A 674 -19.08 19.58 -2.45
C ASP A 674 -18.45 20.55 -3.45
N GLU A 675 -18.74 21.84 -3.31
CA GLU A 675 -18.18 22.89 -4.14
C GLU A 675 -18.06 24.23 -3.41
N VAL A 676 -17.04 25.01 -3.77
CA VAL A 676 -16.79 26.37 -3.26
C VAL A 676 -16.19 27.21 -4.38
N VAL A 677 -16.68 28.44 -4.53
CA VAL A 677 -16.09 29.44 -5.44
C VAL A 677 -15.42 30.53 -4.62
N ILE A 678 -14.12 30.72 -4.82
CA ILE A 678 -13.34 31.80 -4.21
C ILE A 678 -13.12 32.87 -5.27
N ARG A 679 -13.34 34.14 -4.93
CA ARG A 679 -13.12 35.29 -5.82
C ARG A 679 -12.24 36.30 -5.09
N LYS A 680 -11.38 36.98 -5.84
CA LYS A 680 -10.60 38.12 -5.33
C LYS A 680 -11.46 39.35 -5.09
#